data_AF-A0A534G821-F1
#
_entry.id   AF-A0A534G821-F1
#
_cell.length_a   1.000
_cell.length_b   1.000
_cell.length_c   1.000
_cell.angle_alpha   90.00
_cell.angle_beta   90.00
_cell.angle_gamma   90.00
#
_symmetry.space_group_name_H-M   'P 1'
#
loop_
_entity.id
_entity.type
_entity.pdbx_description
1 polymer ?
#
loop_
_entity_poly.entity_id
_entity_poly.type
_entity_poly.pdbx_seq_one_letter_code
_entity_poly.pdbx_strand_id
1 'polypeptide(L)'
;MRPARAAEWCPTRLSRGRLEGLQQVDPDMRDNLLFALVARLWAAELVTAAYVGILGRPPDDAGLRAHCAELGWPRSKSARNLAEMLAAMSRSPERWKRSLEQRADELVRGAFKAILHREPLEEELRSLAAQLGKSGDLFALIAHVAGSQEHWEQLLEARSEELVLTLYRLTFGRDPGSAILKSYASRLKERGDLSCLLADIGASEEFWQHQVAHRAGDLVRAAYRSLLRREPEDAALTCYAEQLKEHKSLEQLLGAIGQSQELASVVQCEGAEERVRTVFASLLNREPEEAALKAYGANIRRGQPLRELLSEVGHSREHWQLLLREHAEEIVTAIYRALLKRDPDGAGLEGHAAQLRASNDLEALISAIGNSRERDTMLRKDGDWPHPARSYNETTWVFLHVEKTGGTSLQNMLLQSFGAARVYHEHNDSLHLHCPAQLSMYSVFAGHFNYDSLAFIPRRQLKLFAFVREPMQRLLSLYHFWRSHDSSAPRFNESMKLAQELGIETYYAASDVARSRSTWNHMTWCVMGDRQWGQWRRLLAGVRGERRVRVIESLRAPIRERLREFAFVGLQENFTGSCRELFRIMGRPCPDERADHSVEQLSATSSYIRKSARPVLTPRAIEVMADLVELDAILYEEAKTLYALRLARRRNVARAQARRDSTHARSRPRAAKSARNAS
;
A
#
# COMPACT_ATOMS: atom_id res chain seq x y z
N MET A 1 -8.29 96.61 56.45
CA MET A 1 -8.52 97.91 55.79
C MET A 1 -8.49 97.72 54.27
N ARG A 2 -9.66 97.84 53.62
CA ARG A 2 -9.81 98.24 52.19
C ARG A 2 -10.01 99.77 52.16
N PRO A 3 -10.01 100.51 51.02
CA PRO A 3 -10.15 100.11 49.58
C PRO A 3 -9.03 100.72 48.68
N ALA A 4 -8.93 100.58 47.35
CA ALA A 4 -9.87 100.45 46.22
C ALA A 4 -9.21 99.61 45.07
N ARG A 5 -9.85 98.70 44.30
CA ARG A 5 -10.85 98.85 43.20
C ARG A 5 -10.52 100.00 42.23
N ALA A 6 -10.50 99.87 40.90
CA ALA A 6 -10.75 98.78 39.95
C ALA A 6 -10.25 99.25 38.56
N ALA A 7 -9.84 98.34 37.69
CA ALA A 7 -10.20 98.32 36.26
C ALA A 7 -9.58 97.09 35.58
N GLU A 8 -10.44 96.12 35.28
CA GLU A 8 -10.20 95.07 34.28
C GLU A 8 -9.91 95.69 32.92
N TRP A 9 -9.01 95.13 32.12
CA TRP A 9 -9.08 95.26 30.65
C TRP A 9 -8.52 94.02 29.95
N CYS A 10 -9.43 93.30 29.30
CA CYS A 10 -9.23 92.21 28.36
C CYS A 10 -8.77 92.76 27.00
N PRO A 11 -7.92 92.06 26.24
CA PRO A 11 -7.89 92.26 24.79
C PRO A 11 -7.93 90.93 24.01
N THR A 12 -9.15 90.45 23.77
CA THR A 12 -9.50 89.98 22.41
C THR A 12 -9.75 91.22 21.54
N ARG A 13 -9.34 91.15 20.27
CA ARG A 13 -9.36 92.20 19.22
C ARG A 13 -8.16 93.14 19.23
N LEU A 14 -7.10 92.69 18.57
CA LEU A 14 -6.22 93.57 17.80
C LEU A 14 -7.02 94.16 16.63
N SER A 15 -7.82 95.19 16.90
CA SER A 15 -8.28 96.11 15.87
C SER A 15 -7.15 97.10 15.56
N ARG A 16 -6.84 97.22 14.27
CA ARG A 16 -6.12 98.33 13.64
C ARG A 16 -6.59 99.65 14.26
N GLY A 17 -5.81 100.24 15.16
CA GLY A 17 -6.23 101.46 15.85
C GLY A 17 -5.55 101.70 17.19
N ARG A 18 -4.22 101.62 17.23
CA ARG A 18 -3.39 102.26 18.26
C ARG A 18 -1.92 102.31 17.81
N LEU A 19 -1.72 102.94 16.66
CA LEU A 19 -0.42 103.46 16.21
C LEU A 19 -0.40 105.01 16.21
N GLU A 20 -1.45 105.63 16.73
CA GLU A 20 -1.61 107.07 16.85
C GLU A 20 -1.57 107.40 18.35
N GLY A 21 -0.45 107.96 18.81
CA GLY A 21 -0.22 108.24 20.23
C GLY A 21 1.23 108.11 20.70
N LEU A 22 2.15 107.64 19.85
CA LEU A 22 3.59 107.94 19.93
C LEU A 22 4.01 108.89 18.79
N GLN A 23 3.04 109.67 18.29
CA GLN A 23 3.27 110.82 17.43
C GLN A 23 3.61 112.02 18.32
N GLN A 24 4.86 112.06 18.74
CA GLN A 24 5.69 113.25 19.03
C GLN A 24 6.97 112.76 19.73
N VAL A 25 7.68 111.85 19.07
CA VAL A 25 9.13 111.84 19.15
C VAL A 25 9.58 112.32 17.79
N ASP A 26 10.24 113.47 17.79
CA ASP A 26 10.74 114.18 16.63
C ASP A 26 11.41 113.23 15.61
N PRO A 27 10.92 113.13 14.36
CA PRO A 27 11.44 112.18 13.37
C PRO A 27 12.85 112.51 12.87
N ASP A 28 13.42 113.67 13.24
CA ASP A 28 14.75 114.12 12.79
C ASP A 28 15.85 114.02 13.87
N MET A 29 15.81 112.96 14.69
CA MET A 29 16.99 112.51 15.46
C MET A 29 18.13 111.94 14.57
N ARG A 30 18.02 112.02 13.24
CA ARG A 30 19.14 111.73 12.34
C ARG A 30 20.21 112.82 12.37
N ASP A 31 19.82 114.07 12.66
CA ASP A 31 20.70 115.25 12.58
C ASP A 31 20.81 116.04 13.88
N ASN A 32 20.33 115.51 15.02
CA ASN A 32 20.60 116.11 16.32
C ASN A 32 22.03 115.78 16.76
N LEU A 33 22.98 116.65 16.39
CA LEU A 33 24.40 116.60 16.76
C LEU A 33 24.61 116.32 18.25
N LEU A 34 23.75 116.85 19.13
CA LEU A 34 23.86 116.67 20.57
C LEU A 34 23.52 115.24 20.99
N PHE A 35 22.46 114.66 20.41
CA PHE A 35 22.09 113.26 20.63
C PHE A 35 23.10 112.30 20.01
N ALA A 36 23.62 112.60 18.81
CA ALA A 36 24.69 111.81 18.20
C ALA A 36 25.98 111.85 19.03
N LEU A 37 26.31 112.99 19.64
CA LEU A 37 27.44 113.14 20.55
C LEU A 37 27.23 112.34 21.85
N VAL A 38 26.03 112.40 22.44
CA VAL A 38 25.66 111.64 23.65
C VAL A 38 25.66 110.13 23.35
N ALA A 39 25.03 109.70 22.25
CA ALA A 39 25.02 108.31 21.82
C ALA A 39 26.43 107.77 21.52
N ARG A 40 27.38 108.65 21.16
CA ARG A 40 28.79 108.29 20.94
C ARG A 40 29.60 108.25 22.24
N LEU A 41 29.43 109.23 23.13
CA LEU A 41 30.10 109.28 24.43
C LEU A 41 29.67 108.12 25.33
N TRP A 42 28.38 107.74 25.24
CA TRP A 42 27.76 106.70 26.05
C TRP A 42 27.41 105.44 25.24
N ALA A 43 28.06 105.25 24.08
CA ALA A 43 27.76 104.15 23.17
C ALA A 43 27.88 102.80 23.89
N ALA A 44 28.93 102.64 24.70
CA ALA A 44 29.19 101.43 25.45
C ALA A 44 28.09 101.15 26.49
N GLU A 45 27.65 102.15 27.27
CA GLU A 45 26.59 101.97 28.25
C GLU A 45 25.23 101.71 27.58
N LEU A 46 24.91 102.40 26.49
CA LEU A 46 23.64 102.24 25.77
C LEU A 46 23.54 100.89 25.08
N VAL A 47 24.61 100.41 24.43
CA VAL A 47 24.67 99.05 23.87
C VAL A 47 24.56 98.03 24.98
N THR A 48 25.26 98.23 26.10
CA THR A 48 25.18 97.31 27.24
C THR A 48 23.78 97.26 27.83
N ALA A 49 23.12 98.40 28.03
CA ALA A 49 21.75 98.47 28.51
C ALA A 49 20.74 97.84 27.53
N ALA A 50 20.94 98.01 26.22
CA ALA A 50 20.12 97.36 25.20
C ALA A 50 20.30 95.84 25.21
N TYR A 51 21.54 95.35 25.32
CA TYR A 51 21.84 93.92 25.43
C TYR A 51 21.24 93.31 26.71
N VAL A 52 21.40 93.96 27.86
CA VAL A 52 20.83 93.48 29.12
C VAL A 52 19.31 93.57 29.11
N GLY A 53 18.73 94.67 28.62
CA GLY A 53 17.28 94.89 28.61
C GLY A 53 16.53 94.02 27.59
N ILE A 54 17.01 93.97 26.34
CA ILE A 54 16.36 93.26 25.22
C ILE A 54 16.79 91.80 25.17
N LEU A 55 18.09 91.53 25.29
CA LEU A 55 18.66 90.19 25.11
C LEU A 55 18.95 89.47 26.43
N GLY A 56 18.99 90.18 27.57
CA GLY A 56 19.08 89.57 28.90
C GLY A 56 20.49 89.21 29.35
N ARG A 57 21.52 89.63 28.61
CA ARG A 57 22.92 89.36 28.89
C ARG A 57 23.78 90.59 28.57
N PRO A 58 24.98 90.73 29.14
CA PRO A 58 25.92 91.74 28.67
C PRO A 58 26.39 91.43 27.22
N PRO A 59 26.74 92.46 26.44
CA PRO A 59 27.33 92.27 25.12
C PRO A 59 28.71 91.63 25.27
N ASP A 60 29.08 90.79 24.30
CA ASP A 60 30.44 90.30 24.18
C ASP A 60 31.33 91.38 23.55
N ASP A 61 32.65 91.23 23.67
CA ASP A 61 33.62 92.18 23.15
C ASP A 61 33.43 92.51 21.67
N ALA A 62 33.03 91.52 20.86
CA ALA A 62 32.76 91.69 19.44
C ALA A 62 31.45 92.46 19.19
N GLY A 63 30.35 92.08 19.85
CA GLY A 63 29.05 92.75 19.74
C GLY A 63 29.05 94.16 20.29
N LEU A 64 29.73 94.39 21.42
CA LEU A 64 29.92 95.72 22.01
C LEU A 64 30.65 96.63 21.01
N ARG A 65 31.77 96.16 20.43
CA ARG A 65 32.52 96.94 19.43
C ARG A 65 31.73 97.19 18.15
N ALA A 66 31.04 96.18 17.63
CA ALA A 66 30.27 96.29 16.39
C ALA A 66 29.11 97.29 16.54
N HIS A 67 28.30 97.17 17.59
CA HIS A 67 27.16 98.07 17.78
C HIS A 67 27.58 99.46 18.26
N CYS A 68 28.68 99.60 19.01
CA CYS A 68 29.27 100.92 19.29
C CYS A 68 29.80 101.60 18.03
N ALA A 69 30.32 100.85 17.05
CA ALA A 69 30.78 101.40 15.78
C ALA A 69 29.62 101.79 14.83
N GLU A 70 28.48 101.12 14.95
CA GLU A 70 27.24 101.46 14.23
C GLU A 70 26.53 102.69 14.82
N LEU A 71 26.70 102.95 16.13
CA LEU A 71 26.16 104.10 16.86
C LEU A 71 27.10 105.32 16.77
N GLY A 72 26.58 106.44 16.24
CA GLY A 72 27.27 107.73 16.32
C GLY A 72 28.14 108.11 15.12
N TRP A 73 27.88 107.56 13.92
CA TRP A 73 28.50 108.02 12.67
C TRP A 73 27.49 108.56 11.64
N PRO A 74 27.28 109.89 11.53
CA PRO A 74 26.21 110.46 10.69
C PRO A 74 26.38 110.27 9.17
N ARG A 75 27.52 109.74 8.69
CA ARG A 75 27.87 109.74 7.25
C ARG A 75 28.33 108.38 6.70
N SER A 76 28.24 107.29 7.47
CA SER A 76 28.43 105.94 6.91
C SER A 76 27.09 105.40 6.43
N LYS A 77 27.05 104.76 5.24
CA LYS A 77 25.88 103.99 4.75
C LYS A 77 25.47 102.85 5.70
N SER A 78 26.32 102.48 6.67
CA SER A 78 26.07 101.41 7.64
C SER A 78 25.69 101.90 9.04
N ALA A 79 25.60 103.21 9.28
CA ALA A 79 25.28 103.74 10.60
C ALA A 79 23.79 103.58 10.92
N ARG A 80 23.48 103.04 12.11
CA ARG A 80 22.12 102.88 12.61
C ARG A 80 21.88 103.88 13.72
N ASN A 81 20.72 104.54 13.73
CA ASN A 81 20.31 105.28 14.91
C ASN A 81 19.92 104.31 16.04
N LEU A 82 19.86 104.80 17.28
CA LEU A 82 19.54 103.99 18.46
C LEU A 82 18.20 103.24 18.29
N ALA A 83 17.19 103.85 17.68
CA ALA A 83 15.89 103.23 17.46
C ALA A 83 15.95 102.06 16.45
N GLU A 84 16.70 102.20 15.37
CA GLU A 84 16.93 101.15 14.37
C GLU A 84 17.72 99.97 14.98
N MET A 85 18.71 100.25 15.84
CA MET A 85 19.43 99.22 16.59
C MET A 85 18.49 98.46 17.54
N LEU A 86 17.70 99.16 18.36
CA LEU A 86 16.75 98.53 19.29
C LEU A 86 15.67 97.72 18.57
N ALA A 87 15.18 98.22 17.42
CA ALA A 87 14.23 97.50 16.57
C ALA A 87 14.85 96.24 15.95
N ALA A 88 16.09 96.31 15.47
CA ALA A 88 16.83 95.16 14.95
C ALA A 88 17.09 94.11 16.04
N MET A 89 17.50 94.53 17.25
CA MET A 89 17.67 93.63 18.39
C MET A 89 16.35 93.02 18.84
N SER A 90 15.24 93.78 18.79
CA SER A 90 13.92 93.27 19.16
C SER A 90 13.33 92.26 18.17
N ARG A 91 13.75 92.32 16.89
CA ARG A 91 13.40 91.35 15.84
C ARG A 91 14.49 90.31 15.61
N SER A 92 15.53 90.31 16.44
CA SER A 92 16.65 89.39 16.27
C SER A 92 16.22 87.95 16.56
N PRO A 93 16.86 86.97 15.91
CA PRO A 93 16.66 85.55 16.23
C PRO A 93 16.90 85.26 17.72
N GLU A 94 17.81 86.00 18.36
CA GLU A 94 18.13 85.88 19.77
C GLU A 94 16.97 86.35 20.67
N ARG A 95 16.33 87.48 20.35
CA ARG A 95 15.12 87.94 21.05
C ARG A 95 13.92 87.02 20.79
N TRP A 96 13.77 86.50 19.58
CA TRP A 96 12.74 85.52 19.23
C TRP A 96 12.90 84.24 20.05
N LYS A 97 14.12 83.69 20.12
CA LYS A 97 14.46 82.52 20.93
C LYS A 97 14.13 82.75 22.41
N ARG A 98 14.50 83.90 22.97
CA ARG A 98 14.18 84.26 24.36
C ARG A 98 12.68 84.41 24.61
N SER A 99 11.94 84.99 23.67
CA SER A 99 10.48 85.11 23.80
C SER A 99 9.78 83.76 23.72
N LEU A 100 10.33 82.80 22.96
CA LEU A 100 9.87 81.42 22.94
C LEU A 100 10.22 80.70 24.24
N GLU A 101 11.44 80.87 24.77
CA GLU A 101 11.83 80.32 26.09
C GLU A 101 10.90 80.78 27.22
N GLN A 102 10.53 82.07 27.25
CA GLN A 102 9.64 82.62 28.29
C GLN A 102 8.19 82.12 28.19
N ARG A 103 7.75 81.69 27.00
CA ARG A 103 6.37 81.25 26.74
C ARG A 103 6.29 79.78 26.36
N ALA A 104 7.37 79.03 26.56
CA ALA A 104 7.50 77.66 26.09
C ALA A 104 6.40 76.77 26.70
N ASP A 105 6.13 76.93 28.00
CA ASP A 105 5.07 76.20 28.71
C ASP A 105 3.67 76.47 28.13
N GLU A 106 3.35 77.73 27.81
CA GLU A 106 2.05 78.09 27.22
C GLU A 106 1.87 77.48 25.83
N LEU A 107 2.93 77.51 25.02
CA LEU A 107 2.92 77.00 23.65
C LEU A 107 2.82 75.47 23.62
N VAL A 108 3.53 74.77 24.51
CA VAL A 108 3.42 73.31 24.65
C VAL A 108 2.00 72.91 25.09
N ARG A 109 1.44 73.59 26.09
CA ARG A 109 0.04 73.36 26.51
C ARG A 109 -0.96 73.63 25.38
N GLY A 110 -0.74 74.70 24.60
CA GLY A 110 -1.56 75.03 23.43
C GLY A 110 -1.51 73.95 22.35
N ALA A 111 -0.33 73.42 22.05
CA ALA A 111 -0.15 72.34 21.08
C ALA A 111 -0.86 71.04 21.53
N PHE A 112 -0.70 70.64 22.79
CA PHE A 112 -1.37 69.43 23.33
C PHE A 112 -2.90 69.57 23.34
N LYS A 113 -3.44 70.73 23.72
CA LYS A 113 -4.89 70.98 23.67
C LYS A 113 -5.45 70.97 22.26
N ALA A 114 -4.72 71.56 21.31
CA ALA A 114 -5.17 71.67 19.93
C ALA A 114 -5.11 70.35 19.16
N ILE A 115 -4.08 69.53 19.42
CA ILE A 115 -3.77 68.32 18.63
C ILE A 115 -4.21 67.04 19.35
N LEU A 116 -4.02 66.95 20.66
CA LEU A 116 -4.29 65.76 21.47
C LEU A 116 -5.51 65.93 22.41
N HIS A 117 -6.12 67.12 22.43
CA HIS A 117 -7.30 67.45 23.25
C HIS A 117 -7.14 67.21 24.76
N ARG A 118 -5.90 67.25 25.28
CA ARG A 118 -5.59 67.12 26.72
C ARG A 118 -4.55 68.14 27.20
N GLU A 119 -4.37 68.22 28.53
CA GLU A 119 -3.21 68.91 29.11
C GLU A 119 -1.96 67.99 29.06
N PRO A 120 -0.77 68.53 28.81
CA PRO A 120 0.48 67.78 28.90
C PRO A 120 0.76 67.40 30.36
N LEU A 121 1.36 66.22 30.58
CA LEU A 121 1.87 65.81 31.89
C LEU A 121 3.04 66.72 32.31
N GLU A 122 3.32 66.82 33.61
CA GLU A 122 4.37 67.72 34.09
C GLU A 122 5.76 67.40 33.49
N GLU A 123 6.08 66.13 33.26
CA GLU A 123 7.35 65.70 32.66
C GLU A 123 7.41 66.04 31.17
N GLU A 124 6.31 65.84 30.43
CA GLU A 124 6.20 66.21 29.01
C GLU A 124 6.33 67.72 28.83
N LEU A 125 5.63 68.48 29.67
CA LEU A 125 5.68 69.94 29.68
C LEU A 125 7.10 70.42 29.96
N ARG A 126 7.77 69.90 31.00
CA ARG A 126 9.15 70.27 31.34
C ARG A 126 10.12 69.92 30.23
N SER A 127 10.02 68.71 29.66
CA SER A 127 10.94 68.24 28.62
C SER A 127 10.78 69.02 27.32
N LEU A 128 9.55 69.15 26.82
CA LEU A 128 9.26 69.82 25.55
C LEU A 128 9.43 71.33 25.64
N ALA A 129 9.12 71.96 26.79
CA ALA A 129 9.41 73.37 27.00
C ALA A 129 10.92 73.65 27.04
N ALA A 130 11.71 72.77 27.68
CA ALA A 130 13.16 72.87 27.67
C ALA A 130 13.77 72.64 26.27
N GLN A 131 13.20 71.71 25.49
CA GLN A 131 13.62 71.48 24.11
C GLN A 131 13.26 72.67 23.20
N LEU A 132 12.04 73.20 23.30
CA LEU A 132 11.60 74.39 22.55
C LEU A 132 12.44 75.61 22.91
N GLY A 133 12.81 75.78 24.18
CA GLY A 133 13.72 76.84 24.60
C GLY A 133 15.11 76.70 23.98
N LYS A 134 15.67 75.48 23.94
CA LYS A 134 16.98 75.21 23.33
C LYS A 134 16.98 75.38 21.81
N SER A 135 15.96 74.87 21.11
CA SER A 135 15.88 74.85 19.65
C SER A 135 15.32 76.15 19.05
N GLY A 136 14.36 76.80 19.72
CA GLY A 136 13.63 77.95 19.20
C GLY A 136 12.66 77.62 18.05
N ASP A 137 12.33 76.35 17.83
CA ASP A 137 11.52 75.90 16.69
C ASP A 137 10.13 75.39 17.13
N LEU A 138 9.11 76.23 16.91
CA LEU A 138 7.71 75.90 17.18
C LEU A 138 7.14 74.89 16.18
N PHE A 139 7.61 74.88 14.93
CA PHE A 139 7.13 73.95 13.93
C PHE A 139 7.56 72.53 14.27
N ALA A 140 8.81 72.36 14.72
CA ALA A 140 9.30 71.07 15.23
C ALA A 140 8.46 70.54 16.39
N LEU A 141 8.01 71.41 17.32
CA LEU A 141 7.11 71.02 18.40
C LEU A 141 5.75 70.54 17.87
N ILE A 142 5.12 71.30 16.97
CA ILE A 142 3.82 70.93 16.38
C ILE A 142 3.93 69.62 15.61
N ALA A 143 4.98 69.46 14.80
CA ALA A 143 5.25 68.24 14.04
C ALA A 143 5.51 67.04 14.97
N HIS A 144 6.19 67.24 16.09
CA HIS A 144 6.42 66.20 17.09
C HIS A 144 5.12 65.74 17.76
N VAL A 145 4.25 66.67 18.15
CA VAL A 145 2.95 66.35 18.78
C VAL A 145 1.99 65.74 17.76
N ALA A 146 1.91 66.27 16.55
CA ALA A 146 1.06 65.72 15.47
C ALA A 146 1.58 64.38 14.92
N GLY A 147 2.89 64.15 14.95
CA GLY A 147 3.50 62.86 14.58
C GLY A 147 3.59 61.86 15.73
N SER A 148 3.02 62.19 16.90
CA SER A 148 3.06 61.31 18.06
C SER A 148 2.16 60.08 17.87
N GLN A 149 2.55 58.98 18.51
CA GLN A 149 1.76 57.76 18.54
C GLN A 149 0.35 58.01 19.11
N GLU A 150 0.24 58.89 20.11
CA GLU A 150 -1.05 59.24 20.72
C GLU A 150 -1.99 59.96 19.73
N HIS A 151 -1.49 60.90 18.94
CA HIS A 151 -2.31 61.55 17.90
C HIS A 151 -2.73 60.55 16.82
N TRP A 152 -1.85 59.62 16.47
CA TRP A 152 -2.14 58.54 15.53
C TRP A 152 -3.24 57.61 16.04
N GLU A 153 -3.21 57.23 17.32
CA GLU A 153 -4.24 56.41 17.96
C GLU A 153 -5.61 57.12 17.99
N GLN A 154 -5.66 58.42 18.31
CA GLN A 154 -6.90 59.21 18.25
C GLN A 154 -7.49 59.31 16.84
N LEU A 155 -6.63 59.48 15.81
CA LEU A 155 -7.05 59.50 14.41
C LEU A 155 -7.55 58.13 13.93
N LEU A 156 -6.90 57.04 14.36
CA LEU A 156 -7.34 55.67 14.07
C LEU A 156 -8.72 55.39 14.66
N GLU A 157 -8.98 55.83 15.90
CA GLU A 157 -10.30 55.66 16.53
C GLU A 157 -11.42 56.33 15.72
N ALA A 158 -11.15 57.51 15.16
CA ALA A 158 -12.10 58.28 14.36
C ALA A 158 -12.25 57.80 12.91
N ARG A 159 -11.21 57.22 12.30
CA ARG A 159 -11.17 56.91 10.85
C ARG A 159 -10.96 55.43 10.49
N SER A 160 -11.01 54.52 11.46
CA SER A 160 -10.76 53.09 11.23
C SER A 160 -11.62 52.49 10.11
N GLU A 161 -12.90 52.87 10.02
CA GLU A 161 -13.80 52.35 8.98
C GLU A 161 -13.42 52.84 7.58
N GLU A 162 -13.08 54.12 7.44
CA GLU A 162 -12.64 54.72 6.18
C GLU A 162 -11.33 54.09 5.67
N LEU A 163 -10.40 53.81 6.59
CA LEU A 163 -9.14 53.14 6.26
C LEU A 163 -9.37 51.69 5.81
N VAL A 164 -10.22 50.93 6.51
CA VAL A 164 -10.58 49.56 6.12
C VAL A 164 -11.27 49.54 4.74
N LEU A 165 -12.18 50.47 4.47
CA LEU A 165 -12.83 50.62 3.16
C LEU A 165 -11.79 50.88 2.05
N THR A 166 -10.88 51.81 2.28
CA THR A 166 -9.84 52.17 1.32
C THR A 166 -8.93 50.98 1.04
N LEU A 167 -8.49 50.27 2.08
CA LEU A 167 -7.67 49.07 1.94
C LEU A 167 -8.40 47.94 1.19
N TYR A 168 -9.68 47.71 1.47
CA TYR A 168 -10.46 46.69 0.75
C TYR A 168 -10.64 47.03 -0.73
N ARG A 169 -10.91 48.30 -1.06
CA ARG A 169 -10.99 48.76 -2.45
C ARG A 169 -9.68 48.58 -3.18
N LEU A 170 -8.56 48.92 -2.56
CA LEU A 170 -7.23 48.73 -3.15
C LEU A 170 -6.86 47.26 -3.35
N THR A 171 -7.32 46.38 -2.44
CA THR A 171 -6.92 44.96 -2.44
C THR A 171 -7.84 44.07 -3.27
N PHE A 172 -9.15 44.34 -3.24
CA PHE A 172 -10.19 43.49 -3.82
C PHE A 172 -11.03 44.21 -4.90
N GLY A 173 -10.84 45.51 -5.11
CA GLY A 173 -11.60 46.30 -6.08
C GLY A 173 -13.07 46.55 -5.68
N ARG A 174 -13.46 46.26 -4.44
CA ARG A 174 -14.84 46.37 -3.95
C ARG A 174 -14.92 46.71 -2.46
N ASP A 175 -16.12 47.07 -2.03
CA ASP A 175 -16.41 47.32 -0.61
C ASP A 175 -16.58 46.00 0.18
N PRO A 176 -16.07 45.94 1.43
CA PRO A 176 -16.31 44.83 2.34
C PRO A 176 -17.77 44.80 2.80
N GLY A 177 -18.27 43.61 3.15
CA GLY A 177 -19.57 43.48 3.81
C GLY A 177 -19.60 44.19 5.16
N SER A 178 -20.77 44.63 5.61
CA SER A 178 -20.93 45.42 6.84
C SER A 178 -20.38 44.73 8.11
N ALA A 179 -20.45 43.40 8.19
CA ALA A 179 -19.89 42.62 9.29
C ALA A 179 -18.34 42.59 9.28
N ILE A 180 -17.74 42.43 8.09
CA ILE A 180 -16.28 42.42 7.91
C ILE A 180 -15.70 43.81 8.19
N LEU A 181 -16.36 44.85 7.68
CA LEU A 181 -15.99 46.25 7.92
C LEU A 181 -15.96 46.55 9.42
N LYS A 182 -17.03 46.22 10.16
CA LYS A 182 -17.10 46.42 11.61
C LYS A 182 -16.05 45.60 12.36
N SER A 183 -15.82 44.36 11.95
CA SER A 183 -14.86 43.46 12.60
C SER A 183 -13.41 43.94 12.44
N TYR A 184 -12.99 44.33 11.23
CA TYR A 184 -11.65 44.85 11.00
C TYR A 184 -11.48 46.26 11.59
N ALA A 185 -12.52 47.10 11.53
CA ALA A 185 -12.49 48.42 12.17
C ALA A 185 -12.34 48.29 13.69
N SER A 186 -13.08 47.39 14.36
CA SER A 186 -12.92 47.15 15.81
C SER A 186 -11.52 46.68 16.15
N ARG A 187 -10.97 45.71 15.40
CA ARG A 187 -9.60 45.19 15.62
C ARG A 187 -8.53 46.25 15.39
N LEU A 188 -8.71 47.12 14.39
CA LEU A 188 -7.80 48.24 14.15
C LEU A 188 -7.85 49.25 15.29
N LYS A 189 -9.05 49.52 15.86
CA LYS A 189 -9.20 50.37 17.05
C LYS A 189 -8.57 49.76 18.29
N GLU A 190 -8.76 48.46 18.52
CA GLU A 190 -8.22 47.75 19.69
C GLU A 190 -6.69 47.66 19.68
N ARG A 191 -6.08 47.47 18.49
CA ARG A 191 -4.64 47.23 18.37
C ARG A 191 -3.82 48.46 17.98
N GLY A 192 -4.43 49.48 17.38
CA GLY A 192 -3.74 50.71 16.98
C GLY A 192 -2.69 50.55 15.86
N ASP A 193 -2.62 49.39 15.20
CA ASP A 193 -1.58 49.07 14.20
C ASP A 193 -2.16 48.62 12.85
N LEU A 194 -1.86 49.38 11.81
CA LEU A 194 -2.25 49.11 10.42
C LEU A 194 -1.52 47.88 9.85
N SER A 195 -0.29 47.61 10.31
CA SER A 195 0.54 46.50 9.83
C SER A 195 -0.08 45.16 10.22
N CYS A 196 -0.58 45.06 11.45
CA CYS A 196 -1.36 43.92 11.91
C CYS A 196 -2.62 43.70 11.07
N LEU A 197 -3.35 44.76 10.72
CA LEU A 197 -4.55 44.64 9.87
C LEU A 197 -4.19 44.14 8.46
N LEU A 198 -3.11 44.65 7.86
CA LEU A 198 -2.61 44.18 6.56
C LEU A 198 -2.18 42.72 6.63
N ALA A 199 -1.55 42.30 7.73
CA ALA A 199 -1.19 40.90 7.96
C ALA A 199 -2.44 40.01 8.10
N ASP A 200 -3.47 40.46 8.84
CA ASP A 200 -4.73 39.74 9.01
C ASP A 200 -5.48 39.60 7.66
N ILE A 201 -5.56 40.66 6.85
CA ILE A 201 -6.13 40.61 5.51
C ILE A 201 -5.30 39.68 4.63
N GLY A 202 -3.97 39.81 4.64
CA GLY A 202 -3.05 38.97 3.85
C GLY A 202 -3.07 37.49 4.24
N ALA A 203 -3.42 37.17 5.48
CA ALA A 203 -3.60 35.80 5.97
C ALA A 203 -5.02 35.26 5.75
N SER A 204 -5.97 36.11 5.35
CA SER A 204 -7.37 35.70 5.17
C SER A 204 -7.54 34.79 3.95
N GLU A 205 -8.47 33.84 4.07
CA GLU A 205 -8.83 32.95 2.96
C GLU A 205 -9.37 33.74 1.77
N GLU A 206 -10.16 34.78 2.02
CA GLU A 206 -10.70 35.67 0.98
C GLU A 206 -9.59 36.33 0.16
N PHE A 207 -8.52 36.79 0.80
CA PHE A 207 -7.34 37.36 0.13
C PHE A 207 -6.66 36.32 -0.77
N TRP A 208 -6.36 35.14 -0.26
CA TRP A 208 -5.70 34.09 -1.05
C TRP A 208 -6.56 33.60 -2.21
N GLN A 209 -7.86 33.40 -2.00
CA GLN A 209 -8.80 33.04 -3.06
C GLN A 209 -8.87 34.12 -4.15
N HIS A 210 -8.82 35.41 -3.77
CA HIS A 210 -8.79 36.51 -4.72
C HIS A 210 -7.47 36.55 -5.52
N GLN A 211 -6.33 36.39 -4.85
CA GLN A 211 -5.02 36.37 -5.51
C GLN A 211 -4.87 35.18 -6.48
N VAL A 212 -5.36 34.00 -6.09
CA VAL A 212 -5.37 32.80 -6.94
C VAL A 212 -6.20 33.03 -8.20
N ALA A 213 -7.41 33.59 -8.07
CA ALA A 213 -8.25 33.89 -9.24
C ALA A 213 -7.64 34.96 -10.15
N HIS A 214 -7.07 36.03 -9.57
CA HIS A 214 -6.46 37.12 -10.33
C HIS A 214 -5.20 36.67 -11.08
N ARG A 215 -4.38 35.80 -10.48
CA ARG A 215 -3.12 35.31 -11.06
C ARG A 215 -3.23 33.91 -11.68
N ALA A 216 -4.43 33.45 -11.99
CA ALA A 216 -4.68 32.08 -12.43
C ALA A 216 -3.80 31.66 -13.62
N GLY A 217 -3.65 32.51 -14.64
CA GLY A 217 -2.81 32.22 -15.80
C GLY A 217 -1.32 32.05 -15.46
N ASP A 218 -0.77 32.90 -14.60
CA ASP A 218 0.64 32.83 -14.21
C ASP A 218 0.91 31.61 -13.32
N LEU A 219 -0.02 31.27 -12.43
CA LEU A 219 0.06 30.07 -11.58
C LEU A 219 0.00 28.77 -12.42
N VAL A 220 -0.85 28.72 -13.44
CA VAL A 220 -0.90 27.57 -14.37
C VAL A 220 0.42 27.45 -15.15
N ARG A 221 0.97 28.55 -15.67
CA ARG A 221 2.29 28.52 -16.34
C ARG A 221 3.40 28.07 -15.39
N ALA A 222 3.41 28.57 -14.16
CA ALA A 222 4.39 28.16 -13.16
C ALA A 222 4.29 26.66 -12.85
N ALA A 223 3.07 26.12 -12.71
CA ALA A 223 2.83 24.69 -12.50
C ALA A 223 3.28 23.85 -13.71
N TYR A 224 3.02 24.29 -14.93
CA TYR A 224 3.48 23.62 -16.15
C TYR A 224 5.01 23.62 -16.28
N ARG A 225 5.67 24.75 -16.00
CA ARG A 225 7.14 24.83 -16.02
C ARG A 225 7.78 23.99 -14.92
N SER A 226 7.17 23.92 -13.74
CA SER A 226 7.74 23.19 -12.61
C SER A 226 7.51 21.68 -12.71
N LEU A 227 6.32 21.25 -13.11
CA LEU A 227 5.93 19.84 -13.15
C LEU A 227 6.17 19.19 -14.53
N LEU A 228 5.92 19.91 -15.62
CA LEU A 228 5.96 19.39 -17.00
C LEU A 228 7.12 19.95 -17.83
N ARG A 229 7.93 20.86 -17.28
CA ARG A 229 9.13 21.46 -17.91
C ARG A 229 8.88 22.13 -19.26
N ARG A 230 7.67 22.60 -19.51
CA ARG A 230 7.30 23.31 -20.75
C ARG A 230 6.26 24.41 -20.49
N GLU A 231 5.97 25.20 -21.53
CA GLU A 231 4.82 26.11 -21.53
C GLU A 231 3.51 25.34 -21.77
N PRO A 232 2.40 25.76 -21.13
CA PRO A 232 1.08 25.28 -21.49
C PRO A 232 0.68 25.78 -22.88
N GLU A 233 -0.05 24.94 -23.62
CA GLU A 233 -0.73 25.36 -24.84
C GLU A 233 -1.88 26.33 -24.51
N ASP A 234 -2.26 27.20 -25.45
CA ASP A 234 -3.28 28.23 -25.22
C ASP A 234 -4.62 27.66 -24.75
N ALA A 235 -5.03 26.50 -25.29
CA ALA A 235 -6.26 25.82 -24.89
C ALA A 235 -6.18 25.27 -23.46
N ALA A 236 -5.05 24.65 -23.08
CA ALA A 236 -4.83 24.12 -21.74
C ALA A 236 -4.70 25.25 -20.71
N LEU A 237 -3.98 26.33 -21.05
CA LEU A 237 -3.84 27.51 -20.23
C LEU A 237 -5.21 28.13 -19.94
N THR A 238 -6.06 28.26 -20.96
CA THR A 238 -7.41 28.82 -20.82
C THR A 238 -8.26 27.93 -19.91
N CYS A 239 -8.32 26.63 -20.18
CA CYS A 239 -9.13 25.67 -19.43
C CYS A 239 -8.74 25.62 -17.94
N TYR A 240 -7.46 25.42 -17.63
CA TYR A 240 -7.00 25.35 -16.23
C TYR A 240 -7.09 26.70 -15.52
N ALA A 241 -6.90 27.82 -16.22
CA ALA A 241 -7.07 29.15 -15.62
C ALA A 241 -8.54 29.45 -15.30
N GLU A 242 -9.49 28.99 -16.13
CA GLU A 242 -10.93 29.10 -15.85
C GLU A 242 -11.33 28.26 -14.64
N GLN A 243 -10.91 26.99 -14.60
CA GLN A 243 -11.13 26.10 -13.45
C GLN A 243 -10.54 26.69 -12.15
N LEU A 244 -9.33 27.26 -12.21
CA LEU A 244 -8.71 27.88 -11.05
C LEU A 244 -9.43 29.17 -10.61
N LYS A 245 -10.02 29.94 -11.53
CA LYS A 245 -10.86 31.10 -11.20
C LYS A 245 -12.18 30.70 -10.54
N GLU A 246 -12.76 29.57 -10.96
CA GLU A 246 -14.01 29.04 -10.43
C GLU A 246 -13.81 28.45 -9.02
N HIS A 247 -12.88 27.51 -8.89
CA HIS A 247 -12.67 26.77 -7.65
C HIS A 247 -11.75 27.46 -6.65
N LYS A 248 -10.91 28.41 -7.11
CA LYS A 248 -9.99 29.22 -6.30
C LYS A 248 -9.05 28.39 -5.40
N SER A 249 -8.71 27.17 -5.84
CA SER A 249 -7.87 26.22 -5.09
C SER A 249 -6.67 25.75 -5.92
N LEU A 250 -5.47 26.02 -5.41
CA LEU A 250 -4.22 25.55 -6.03
C LEU A 250 -4.03 24.04 -5.88
N GLU A 251 -4.52 23.46 -4.78
CA GLU A 251 -4.47 22.01 -4.54
C GLU A 251 -5.20 21.24 -5.64
N GLN A 252 -6.39 21.71 -6.03
CA GLN A 252 -7.16 21.07 -7.10
C GLN A 252 -6.46 21.20 -8.47
N LEU A 253 -5.80 22.33 -8.76
CA LEU A 253 -5.00 22.48 -9.96
C LEU A 253 -3.81 21.50 -9.99
N LEU A 254 -3.04 21.42 -8.91
CA LEU A 254 -1.90 20.52 -8.80
C LEU A 254 -2.34 19.06 -8.82
N GLY A 255 -3.50 18.73 -8.23
CA GLY A 255 -4.12 17.42 -8.32
C GLY A 255 -4.54 17.05 -9.75
N ALA A 256 -5.14 17.99 -10.49
CA ALA A 256 -5.55 17.78 -11.87
C ALA A 256 -4.34 17.58 -12.82
N ILE A 257 -3.27 18.36 -12.66
CA ILE A 257 -2.00 18.15 -13.39
C ILE A 257 -1.32 16.86 -12.91
N GLY A 258 -1.37 16.58 -11.62
CA GLY A 258 -0.84 15.37 -10.98
C GLY A 258 -1.40 14.08 -11.54
N GLN A 259 -2.69 14.08 -11.86
CA GLN A 259 -3.42 12.94 -12.43
C GLN A 259 -3.37 12.92 -13.97
N SER A 260 -2.70 13.89 -14.61
CA SER A 260 -2.58 13.92 -16.06
C SER A 260 -1.67 12.79 -16.57
N GLN A 261 -2.05 12.22 -17.72
CA GLN A 261 -1.23 11.23 -18.41
C GLN A 261 0.14 11.78 -18.83
N GLU A 262 0.24 13.10 -18.97
CA GLU A 262 1.46 13.79 -19.34
C GLU A 262 2.47 13.85 -18.19
N LEU A 263 2.06 14.19 -16.97
CA LEU A 263 2.97 14.12 -15.83
C LEU A 263 3.46 12.68 -15.60
N ALA A 264 2.57 11.70 -15.76
CA ALA A 264 2.92 10.29 -15.68
C ALA A 264 4.01 9.89 -16.70
N SER A 265 3.95 10.42 -17.94
CA SER A 265 4.97 10.14 -18.96
C SER A 265 6.29 10.86 -18.70
N VAL A 266 6.27 12.10 -18.18
CA VAL A 266 7.48 12.85 -17.78
C VAL A 266 8.22 12.13 -16.65
N VAL A 267 7.51 11.70 -15.59
CA VAL A 267 8.08 10.92 -14.48
C VAL A 267 8.62 9.57 -14.97
N GLN A 268 7.96 8.95 -15.96
CA GLN A 268 8.46 7.74 -16.59
C GLN A 268 9.72 7.98 -17.46
N CYS A 269 10.02 9.20 -17.89
CA CYS A 269 11.19 9.49 -18.73
C CYS A 269 12.42 9.96 -17.94
N GLU A 270 12.25 10.78 -16.88
CA GLU A 270 13.39 11.36 -16.14
C GLU A 270 14.21 10.31 -15.35
N GLY A 271 13.61 9.20 -14.92
CA GLY A 271 14.30 8.13 -14.19
C GLY A 271 14.73 6.94 -15.06
N ALA A 272 14.74 7.06 -16.39
CA ALA A 272 14.98 5.92 -17.28
C ALA A 272 16.37 5.31 -17.09
N GLU A 273 17.43 6.12 -17.15
CA GLU A 273 18.81 5.65 -17.00
C GLU A 273 19.12 5.18 -15.58
N GLU A 274 18.58 5.86 -14.57
CA GLU A 274 18.76 5.46 -13.17
C GLU A 274 18.08 4.12 -12.85
N ARG A 275 16.92 3.86 -13.43
CA ARG A 275 16.28 2.54 -13.33
C ARG A 275 17.08 1.46 -14.05
N VAL A 276 17.70 1.76 -15.19
CA VAL A 276 18.61 0.80 -15.86
C VAL A 276 19.80 0.49 -14.96
N ARG A 277 20.44 1.51 -14.37
CA ARG A 277 21.53 1.31 -13.40
C ARG A 277 21.08 0.45 -12.23
N THR A 278 19.92 0.75 -11.65
CA THR A 278 19.35 -0.01 -10.53
C THR A 278 19.13 -1.49 -10.88
N VAL A 279 18.63 -1.78 -12.09
CA VAL A 279 18.42 -3.16 -12.56
C VAL A 279 19.74 -3.91 -12.75
N PHE A 280 20.73 -3.27 -13.39
CA PHE A 280 22.05 -3.87 -13.60
C PHE A 280 22.80 -4.09 -12.29
N ALA A 281 22.75 -3.11 -11.37
CA ALA A 281 23.32 -3.25 -10.04
C ALA A 281 22.64 -4.40 -9.26
N SER A 282 21.30 -4.48 -9.30
CA SER A 282 20.54 -5.50 -8.56
C SER A 282 20.68 -6.92 -9.11
N LEU A 283 20.74 -7.09 -10.43
CA LEU A 283 20.75 -8.42 -11.06
C LEU A 283 22.15 -8.89 -11.44
N LEU A 284 23.07 -7.99 -11.80
CA LEU A 284 24.39 -8.34 -12.32
C LEU A 284 25.53 -7.88 -11.40
N ASN A 285 25.24 -7.22 -10.28
CA ASN A 285 26.23 -6.68 -9.35
C ASN A 285 27.29 -5.78 -10.02
N ARG A 286 26.90 -5.04 -11.07
CA ARG A 286 27.78 -4.11 -11.81
C ARG A 286 27.02 -2.95 -12.44
N GLU A 287 27.77 -1.93 -12.84
CA GLU A 287 27.24 -0.85 -13.68
C GLU A 287 27.01 -1.32 -15.14
N PRO A 288 25.95 -0.83 -15.81
CA PRO A 288 25.74 -1.06 -17.22
C PRO A 288 26.82 -0.36 -18.06
N GLU A 289 27.20 -0.97 -19.18
CA GLU A 289 28.06 -0.31 -20.16
C GLU A 289 27.34 0.89 -20.79
N GLU A 290 28.09 1.92 -21.20
CA GLU A 290 27.55 3.16 -21.75
C GLU A 290 26.62 2.92 -22.97
N ALA A 291 26.94 1.94 -23.81
CA ALA A 291 26.10 1.56 -24.94
C ALA A 291 24.78 0.90 -24.50
N ALA A 292 24.83 0.02 -23.50
CA ALA A 292 23.66 -0.65 -22.95
C ALA A 292 22.74 0.34 -22.19
N LEU A 293 23.34 1.24 -21.40
CA LEU A 293 22.62 2.29 -20.68
C LEU A 293 21.84 3.19 -21.64
N LYS A 294 22.45 3.61 -22.74
CA LYS A 294 21.79 4.41 -23.78
C LYS A 294 20.66 3.65 -24.48
N ALA A 295 20.89 2.39 -24.85
CA ALA A 295 19.90 1.57 -25.54
C ALA A 295 18.67 1.31 -24.66
N TYR A 296 18.86 0.81 -23.43
CA TYR A 296 17.75 0.53 -22.52
C TYR A 296 17.07 1.80 -22.01
N GLY A 297 17.84 2.86 -21.75
CA GLY A 297 17.28 4.17 -21.41
C GLY A 297 16.40 4.72 -22.53
N ALA A 298 16.79 4.55 -23.79
CA ALA A 298 15.97 4.93 -24.94
C ALA A 298 14.67 4.11 -25.05
N ASN A 299 14.72 2.81 -24.76
CA ASN A 299 13.51 1.98 -24.81
C ASN A 299 12.51 2.31 -23.69
N ILE A 300 12.99 2.57 -22.47
CA ILE A 300 12.13 3.05 -21.36
C ILE A 300 11.49 4.40 -21.72
N ARG A 301 12.27 5.32 -22.32
CA ARG A 301 11.75 6.61 -22.82
C ARG A 301 10.71 6.44 -23.92
N ARG A 302 10.76 5.35 -24.71
CA ARG A 302 9.75 4.99 -25.73
C ARG A 302 8.53 4.26 -25.14
N GLY A 303 8.45 4.09 -23.83
CA GLY A 303 7.33 3.48 -23.14
C GLY A 303 7.47 1.98 -22.86
N GLN A 304 8.64 1.36 -23.08
CA GLN A 304 8.87 -0.02 -22.68
C GLN A 304 8.74 -0.14 -21.14
N PRO A 305 7.91 -1.06 -20.63
CA PRO A 305 7.69 -1.21 -19.20
C PRO A 305 8.91 -1.85 -18.51
N LEU A 306 9.22 -1.44 -17.27
CA LEU A 306 10.38 -1.93 -16.51
C LEU A 306 10.42 -3.45 -16.35
N ARG A 307 9.25 -4.12 -16.31
CA ARG A 307 9.14 -5.59 -16.26
C ARG A 307 9.83 -6.29 -17.43
N GLU A 308 9.85 -5.64 -18.59
CA GLU A 308 10.43 -6.22 -19.81
C GLU A 308 11.96 -6.15 -19.73
N LEU A 309 12.51 -5.02 -19.26
CA LEU A 309 13.94 -4.91 -18.95
C LEU A 309 14.38 -5.92 -17.88
N LEU A 310 13.61 -6.05 -16.79
CA LEU A 310 13.86 -7.05 -15.75
C LEU A 310 13.85 -8.48 -16.32
N SER A 311 12.92 -8.76 -17.23
CA SER A 311 12.85 -10.05 -17.91
C SER A 311 14.05 -10.27 -18.81
N GLU A 312 14.45 -9.29 -19.62
CA GLU A 312 15.59 -9.41 -20.54
C GLU A 312 16.90 -9.61 -19.78
N VAL A 313 17.17 -8.80 -18.75
CA VAL A 313 18.39 -8.91 -17.93
C VAL A 313 18.35 -10.19 -17.10
N GLY A 314 17.19 -10.53 -16.51
CA GLY A 314 17.01 -11.74 -15.70
C GLY A 314 17.13 -13.04 -16.50
N HIS A 315 16.82 -13.03 -17.81
CA HIS A 315 17.06 -14.20 -18.68
C HIS A 315 18.40 -14.13 -19.42
N SER A 316 19.22 -13.11 -19.17
CA SER A 316 20.52 -12.98 -19.82
C SER A 316 21.47 -14.10 -19.38
N ARG A 317 22.32 -14.55 -20.31
CA ARG A 317 23.36 -15.55 -20.02
C ARG A 317 24.27 -15.11 -18.87
N GLU A 318 24.55 -13.81 -18.78
CA GLU A 318 25.39 -13.24 -17.73
C GLU A 318 24.76 -13.38 -16.34
N HIS A 319 23.48 -13.01 -16.20
CA HIS A 319 22.75 -13.18 -14.93
C HIS A 319 22.70 -14.64 -14.49
N TRP A 320 22.39 -15.54 -15.43
CA TRP A 320 22.39 -16.99 -15.17
C TRP A 320 23.75 -17.49 -14.70
N GLN A 321 24.85 -17.05 -15.32
CA GLN A 321 26.20 -17.42 -14.91
C GLN A 321 26.56 -16.91 -13.51
N LEU A 322 26.11 -15.70 -13.14
CA LEU A 322 26.32 -15.14 -11.81
C LEU A 322 25.56 -15.94 -10.73
N LEU A 323 24.28 -16.24 -10.98
CA LEU A 323 23.47 -17.07 -10.08
C LEU A 323 24.08 -18.47 -9.88
N LEU A 324 24.55 -19.11 -10.95
CA LEU A 324 25.21 -20.43 -10.86
C LEU A 324 26.46 -20.40 -9.97
N ARG A 325 27.19 -19.28 -9.94
CA ARG A 325 28.40 -19.12 -9.12
C ARG A 325 28.09 -18.85 -7.65
N GLU A 326 27.18 -17.91 -7.40
CA GLU A 326 26.82 -17.50 -6.04
C GLU A 326 26.10 -18.62 -5.29
N HIS A 327 25.23 -19.37 -5.99
CA HIS A 327 24.43 -20.45 -5.41
C HIS A 327 24.98 -21.86 -5.69
N ALA A 328 26.27 -21.98 -6.03
CA ALA A 328 26.84 -23.25 -6.47
C ALA A 328 26.65 -24.39 -5.45
N GLU A 329 26.80 -24.12 -4.15
CA GLU A 329 26.64 -25.12 -3.08
C GLU A 329 25.19 -25.59 -2.92
N GLU A 330 24.23 -24.66 -3.01
CA GLU A 330 22.81 -24.95 -2.93
C GLU A 330 22.34 -25.78 -4.13
N ILE A 331 22.82 -25.43 -5.32
CA ILE A 331 22.54 -26.15 -6.56
C ILE A 331 23.13 -27.57 -6.50
N VAL A 332 24.39 -27.72 -6.08
CA VAL A 332 25.02 -29.03 -5.90
C VAL A 332 24.22 -29.87 -4.89
N THR A 333 23.84 -29.28 -3.76
CA THR A 333 23.03 -29.96 -2.74
C THR A 333 21.68 -30.41 -3.30
N ALA A 334 20.99 -29.56 -4.05
CA ALA A 334 19.73 -29.89 -4.70
C ALA A 334 19.88 -31.05 -5.69
N ILE A 335 20.95 -31.05 -6.50
CA ILE A 335 21.24 -32.13 -7.46
C ILE A 335 21.56 -33.43 -6.73
N TYR A 336 22.34 -33.40 -5.66
CA TYR A 336 22.61 -34.56 -4.80
C TYR A 336 21.32 -35.14 -4.20
N ARG A 337 20.45 -34.30 -3.65
CA ARG A 337 19.15 -34.73 -3.13
C ARG A 337 18.26 -35.31 -4.22
N ALA A 338 18.28 -34.71 -5.41
CA ALA A 338 17.48 -35.18 -6.54
C ALA A 338 17.96 -36.53 -7.08
N LEU A 339 19.26 -36.66 -7.37
CA LEU A 339 19.87 -37.80 -8.05
C LEU A 339 20.36 -38.90 -7.10
N LEU A 340 20.87 -38.57 -5.91
CA LEU A 340 21.48 -39.52 -4.97
C LEU A 340 20.66 -39.72 -3.69
N LYS A 341 19.57 -38.97 -3.49
CA LYS A 341 18.67 -39.08 -2.31
C LYS A 341 19.38 -38.87 -0.97
N ARG A 342 20.46 -38.09 -0.95
CA ARG A 342 21.21 -37.68 0.23
C ARG A 342 21.81 -36.29 0.04
N ASP A 343 22.35 -35.73 1.12
CA ASP A 343 23.15 -34.52 1.06
C ASP A 343 24.60 -34.85 0.63
N PRO A 344 25.29 -33.91 -0.04
CA PRO A 344 26.69 -34.09 -0.39
C PRO A 344 27.55 -34.15 0.88
N ASP A 345 28.58 -34.99 0.85
CA ASP A 345 29.65 -34.94 1.85
C ASP A 345 30.56 -33.74 1.60
N GLY A 346 31.41 -33.38 2.57
CA GLY A 346 32.24 -32.16 2.49
C GLY A 346 33.10 -32.09 1.23
N ALA A 347 33.74 -33.21 0.85
CA ALA A 347 34.58 -33.27 -0.35
C ALA A 347 33.75 -33.16 -1.65
N GLY A 348 32.59 -33.83 -1.71
CA GLY A 348 31.67 -33.75 -2.85
C GLY A 348 31.08 -32.35 -3.04
N LEU A 349 30.70 -31.68 -1.95
CA LEU A 349 30.19 -30.32 -1.99
C LEU A 349 31.26 -29.34 -2.49
N GLU A 350 32.44 -29.35 -1.86
CA GLU A 350 33.54 -28.45 -2.23
C GLU A 350 33.99 -28.67 -3.69
N GLY A 351 34.21 -29.92 -4.09
CA GLY A 351 34.70 -30.25 -5.44
C GLY A 351 33.72 -29.87 -6.54
N HIS A 352 32.45 -30.23 -6.39
CA HIS A 352 31.44 -29.93 -7.41
C HIS A 352 31.02 -28.47 -7.42
N ALA A 353 30.99 -27.79 -6.27
CA ALA A 353 30.73 -26.35 -6.22
C ALA A 353 31.89 -25.57 -6.86
N ALA A 354 33.15 -25.95 -6.62
CA ALA A 354 34.30 -25.37 -7.29
C ALA A 354 34.25 -25.58 -8.81
N GLN A 355 33.91 -26.79 -9.26
CA GLN A 355 33.73 -27.10 -10.67
C GLN A 355 32.65 -26.22 -11.31
N LEU A 356 31.48 -26.10 -10.68
CA LEU A 356 30.36 -25.29 -11.19
C LEU A 356 30.72 -23.80 -11.26
N ARG A 357 31.41 -23.27 -10.24
CA ARG A 357 31.88 -21.86 -10.25
C ARG A 357 32.85 -21.57 -11.39
N ALA A 358 33.70 -22.54 -11.74
CA ALA A 358 34.68 -22.41 -12.81
C ALA A 358 34.06 -22.54 -14.21
N SER A 359 33.20 -23.54 -14.43
CA SER A 359 32.66 -23.85 -15.76
C SER A 359 31.37 -23.09 -16.09
N ASN A 360 30.58 -22.70 -15.09
CA ASN A 360 29.18 -22.28 -15.23
C ASN A 360 28.32 -23.28 -16.03
N ASP A 361 28.70 -24.56 -16.02
CA ASP A 361 28.08 -25.61 -16.80
C ASP A 361 27.29 -26.57 -15.91
N LEU A 362 26.00 -26.27 -15.80
CA LEU A 362 25.06 -27.07 -15.03
C LEU A 362 24.84 -28.46 -15.65
N GLU A 363 24.86 -28.57 -16.98
CA GLU A 363 24.64 -29.83 -17.69
C GLU A 363 25.80 -30.80 -17.45
N ALA A 364 27.03 -30.29 -17.50
CA ALA A 364 28.22 -31.07 -17.16
C ALA A 364 28.19 -31.53 -15.69
N LEU A 365 27.73 -30.69 -14.76
CA LEU A 365 27.60 -31.06 -13.35
C LEU A 365 26.55 -32.18 -13.15
N ILE A 366 25.37 -32.02 -13.74
CA ILE A 366 24.31 -33.05 -13.69
C ILE A 366 24.82 -34.36 -14.28
N SER A 367 25.54 -34.28 -15.41
CA SER A 367 26.14 -35.45 -16.06
C SER A 367 27.21 -36.10 -15.19
N ALA A 368 28.06 -35.33 -14.52
CA ALA A 368 29.11 -35.85 -13.65
C ALA A 368 28.53 -36.62 -12.44
N ILE A 369 27.51 -36.05 -11.78
CA ILE A 369 26.85 -36.71 -10.64
C ILE A 369 25.98 -37.87 -11.13
N GLY A 370 25.24 -37.67 -12.23
CA GLY A 370 24.35 -38.66 -12.82
C GLY A 370 25.05 -39.92 -13.34
N ASN A 371 26.29 -39.78 -13.83
CA ASN A 371 27.12 -40.89 -14.30
C ASN A 371 28.13 -41.36 -13.24
N SER A 372 28.03 -40.86 -12.00
CA SER A 372 28.94 -41.27 -10.92
C SER A 372 28.78 -42.76 -10.60
N ARG A 373 29.88 -43.39 -10.16
CA ARG A 373 29.87 -44.79 -9.69
C ARG A 373 28.86 -45.00 -8.56
N GLU A 374 28.65 -43.99 -7.72
CA GLU A 374 27.66 -44.02 -6.66
C GLU A 374 26.23 -44.06 -7.20
N ARG A 375 25.89 -43.17 -8.15
CA ARG A 375 24.58 -43.19 -8.82
C ARG A 375 24.35 -44.51 -9.53
N ASP A 376 25.37 -45.00 -10.24
CA ASP A 376 25.34 -46.30 -10.89
C ASP A 376 25.13 -47.43 -9.87
N THR A 377 25.80 -47.40 -8.71
CA THR A 377 25.59 -48.39 -7.62
C THR A 377 24.20 -48.29 -6.99
N MET A 378 23.65 -47.08 -6.85
CA MET A 378 22.30 -46.86 -6.34
C MET A 378 21.23 -47.36 -7.31
N LEU A 379 21.46 -47.19 -8.62
CA LEU A 379 20.61 -47.76 -9.68
C LEU A 379 20.80 -49.28 -9.79
N ARG A 380 22.01 -49.78 -9.54
CA ARG A 380 22.37 -51.21 -9.42
C ARG A 380 22.05 -51.79 -8.04
N LYS A 381 21.00 -51.34 -7.35
CA LYS A 381 20.41 -52.08 -6.22
C LYS A 381 19.74 -53.39 -6.69
N ASP A 382 20.38 -54.07 -7.64
CA ASP A 382 19.98 -55.27 -8.33
C ASP A 382 21.09 -56.31 -8.22
N GLY A 383 21.21 -56.89 -7.02
CA GLY A 383 21.98 -58.11 -6.80
C GLY A 383 21.15 -59.40 -6.76
N ASP A 384 19.83 -59.31 -6.48
CA ASP A 384 19.03 -60.49 -6.11
C ASP A 384 17.61 -60.54 -6.71
N TRP A 385 17.30 -59.75 -7.74
CA TRP A 385 15.96 -59.79 -8.33
C TRP A 385 15.74 -61.12 -9.06
N PRO A 386 14.66 -61.85 -8.76
CA PRO A 386 14.43 -63.14 -9.37
C PRO A 386 14.16 -62.96 -10.87
N HIS A 387 14.79 -63.80 -11.69
CA HIS A 387 14.46 -63.87 -13.10
C HIS A 387 12.94 -64.15 -13.26
N PRO A 388 12.18 -63.35 -14.05
CA PRO A 388 10.72 -63.44 -14.10
C PRO A 388 10.17 -64.83 -14.40
N ALA A 389 10.89 -65.61 -15.20
CA ALA A 389 10.55 -67.01 -15.50
C ALA A 389 10.39 -67.90 -14.26
N ARG A 390 11.08 -67.61 -13.14
CA ARG A 390 11.01 -68.42 -11.91
C ARG A 390 9.60 -68.44 -11.30
N SER A 391 8.91 -67.31 -11.35
CA SER A 391 7.60 -67.13 -10.72
C SER A 391 6.49 -66.85 -11.74
N TYR A 392 6.77 -66.95 -13.04
CA TYR A 392 5.83 -66.68 -14.13
C TYR A 392 4.53 -67.49 -14.05
N ASN A 393 4.60 -68.73 -13.57
CA ASN A 393 3.44 -69.62 -13.42
C ASN A 393 2.74 -69.53 -12.06
N GLU A 394 3.27 -68.75 -11.11
CA GLU A 394 2.68 -68.62 -9.79
C GLU A 394 1.37 -67.83 -9.84
N THR A 395 0.40 -68.27 -9.03
CA THR A 395 -0.84 -67.51 -8.83
C THR A 395 -0.53 -66.18 -8.15
N THR A 396 -0.96 -65.09 -8.78
CA THR A 396 -0.76 -63.72 -8.30
C THR A 396 -2.11 -63.04 -8.11
N TRP A 397 -2.31 -62.44 -6.94
CA TRP A 397 -3.54 -61.71 -6.63
C TRP A 397 -3.41 -60.27 -7.05
N VAL A 398 -4.42 -59.72 -7.71
CA VAL A 398 -4.42 -58.32 -8.14
C VAL A 398 -5.68 -57.62 -7.65
N PHE A 399 -5.49 -56.66 -6.75
CA PHE A 399 -6.52 -55.73 -6.31
C PHE A 399 -6.55 -54.54 -7.25
N LEU A 400 -7.57 -54.49 -8.11
CA LEU A 400 -7.91 -53.29 -8.86
C LEU A 400 -8.65 -52.36 -7.91
N HIS A 401 -7.90 -51.44 -7.28
CA HIS A 401 -8.45 -50.55 -6.27
C HIS A 401 -9.23 -49.41 -6.92
N VAL A 402 -10.54 -49.49 -6.82
CA VAL A 402 -11.48 -48.41 -7.13
C VAL A 402 -11.46 -47.40 -5.98
N GLU A 403 -11.21 -46.12 -6.27
CA GLU A 403 -11.16 -45.11 -5.22
C GLU A 403 -12.49 -45.03 -4.45
N LYS A 404 -12.39 -44.87 -3.13
CA LYS A 404 -13.51 -44.70 -2.17
C LYS A 404 -14.40 -45.94 -1.97
N THR A 405 -13.86 -47.14 -2.22
CA THR A 405 -14.51 -48.42 -1.93
C THR A 405 -13.85 -49.20 -0.78
N GLY A 406 -13.07 -48.52 0.07
CA GLY A 406 -12.41 -49.11 1.25
C GLY A 406 -11.01 -49.67 1.00
N GLY A 407 -10.32 -49.25 -0.07
CA GLY A 407 -9.09 -49.92 -0.46
C GLY A 407 -7.88 -49.69 0.43
N THR A 408 -7.73 -48.57 1.14
CA THR A 408 -6.59 -48.41 2.07
C THR A 408 -6.69 -49.40 3.24
N SER A 409 -7.87 -49.58 3.82
CA SER A 409 -8.14 -50.60 4.82
C SER A 409 -7.82 -51.99 4.29
N LEU A 410 -8.32 -52.34 3.08
CA LEU A 410 -8.05 -53.64 2.47
C LEU A 410 -6.57 -53.86 2.13
N GLN A 411 -5.87 -52.83 1.64
CA GLN A 411 -4.42 -52.86 1.38
C GLN A 411 -3.64 -53.19 2.66
N ASN A 412 -3.99 -52.57 3.80
CA ASN A 412 -3.38 -52.89 5.09
C ASN A 412 -3.66 -54.33 5.54
N MET A 413 -4.87 -54.84 5.29
CA MET A 413 -5.19 -56.25 5.56
C MET A 413 -4.37 -57.19 4.66
N LEU A 414 -4.14 -56.84 3.38
CA LEU A 414 -3.29 -57.61 2.48
C LEU A 414 -1.83 -57.59 2.94
N LEU A 415 -1.30 -56.43 3.37
CA LEU A 415 0.03 -56.29 3.95
C LEU A 415 0.20 -57.16 5.20
N GLN A 416 -0.78 -57.14 6.11
CA GLN A 416 -0.77 -57.99 7.30
C GLN A 416 -0.82 -59.48 6.96
N SER A 417 -1.57 -59.87 5.92
CA SER A 417 -1.79 -61.28 5.57
C SER A 417 -0.68 -61.90 4.72
N PHE A 418 -0.05 -61.13 3.82
CA PHE A 418 0.98 -61.61 2.89
C PHE A 418 2.40 -61.15 3.24
N GLY A 419 2.55 -60.14 4.10
CA GLY A 419 3.83 -59.51 4.44
C GLY A 419 4.23 -58.42 3.43
N ALA A 420 4.79 -57.31 3.93
CA ALA A 420 5.11 -56.14 3.12
C ALA A 420 6.04 -56.43 1.93
N ALA A 421 7.01 -57.33 2.08
CA ALA A 421 7.94 -57.70 1.01
C ALA A 421 7.28 -58.38 -0.20
N ARG A 422 6.06 -58.92 -0.05
CA ARG A 422 5.36 -59.69 -1.09
C ARG A 422 4.18 -58.94 -1.72
N VAL A 423 3.88 -57.74 -1.23
CA VAL A 423 2.76 -56.92 -1.67
C VAL A 423 3.31 -55.67 -2.36
N TYR A 424 3.04 -55.53 -3.64
CA TYR A 424 3.21 -54.27 -4.33
C TYR A 424 2.08 -53.33 -3.91
N HIS A 425 2.41 -52.23 -3.24
CA HIS A 425 1.45 -51.30 -2.66
C HIS A 425 1.73 -49.89 -3.15
N GLU A 426 0.89 -49.38 -4.06
CA GLU A 426 1.02 -48.03 -4.59
C GLU A 426 -0.32 -47.32 -4.77
N HIS A 427 -0.28 -45.99 -4.75
CA HIS A 427 -1.45 -45.12 -4.86
C HIS A 427 -1.60 -44.50 -6.26
N ASN A 428 -0.76 -44.90 -7.22
CA ASN A 428 -0.82 -44.51 -8.63
C ASN A 428 -0.56 -45.74 -9.50
N ASP A 429 -0.86 -45.64 -10.80
CA ASP A 429 -0.49 -46.67 -11.77
C ASP A 429 0.93 -46.45 -12.29
N SER A 430 1.88 -47.11 -11.63
CA SER A 430 3.33 -47.00 -11.86
C SER A 430 3.94 -48.31 -12.37
N LEU A 431 3.13 -49.35 -12.63
CA LEU A 431 3.64 -50.67 -13.02
C LEU A 431 4.57 -50.60 -14.24
N HIS A 432 4.27 -49.70 -15.18
CA HIS A 432 5.06 -49.45 -16.39
C HIS A 432 6.45 -48.81 -16.13
N LEU A 433 6.70 -48.28 -14.93
CA LEU A 433 7.96 -47.66 -14.54
C LEU A 433 8.95 -48.68 -13.93
N HIS A 434 8.52 -49.92 -13.73
CA HIS A 434 9.30 -50.96 -13.08
C HIS A 434 9.74 -52.04 -14.06
N CYS A 435 10.94 -52.60 -13.86
CA CYS A 435 11.40 -53.70 -14.67
C CYS A 435 10.65 -55.01 -14.30
N PRO A 436 10.52 -55.98 -15.23
CA PRO A 436 9.85 -57.25 -14.94
C PRO A 436 10.49 -58.06 -13.80
N ALA A 437 11.82 -58.01 -13.65
CA ALA A 437 12.52 -58.65 -12.53
C ALA A 437 12.05 -58.06 -11.19
N GLN A 438 11.76 -56.75 -11.18
CA GLN A 438 11.20 -56.06 -10.04
C GLN A 438 9.82 -56.50 -9.64
N LEU A 439 8.91 -56.47 -10.59
CA LEU A 439 7.54 -56.88 -10.33
C LEU A 439 7.48 -58.37 -9.93
N SER A 440 8.46 -59.18 -10.34
CA SER A 440 8.53 -60.60 -10.03
C SER A 440 8.82 -60.92 -8.55
N MET A 441 9.15 -59.95 -7.70
CA MET A 441 9.25 -60.16 -6.25
C MET A 441 7.89 -60.24 -5.56
N TYR A 442 6.85 -59.67 -6.17
CA TYR A 442 5.54 -59.56 -5.55
C TYR A 442 4.62 -60.71 -5.96
N SER A 443 3.73 -61.07 -5.03
CA SER A 443 2.67 -62.07 -5.23
C SER A 443 1.27 -61.48 -5.07
N VAL A 444 1.20 -60.23 -4.61
CA VAL A 444 -0.02 -59.43 -4.52
C VAL A 444 0.29 -58.05 -5.10
N PHE A 445 -0.58 -57.56 -5.98
CA PHE A 445 -0.52 -56.21 -6.51
C PHE A 445 -1.75 -55.45 -6.07
N ALA A 446 -1.58 -54.32 -5.40
CA ALA A 446 -2.69 -53.51 -4.91
C ALA A 446 -2.44 -52.03 -5.14
N GLY A 447 -3.25 -51.42 -6.01
CA GLY A 447 -3.13 -50.01 -6.34
C GLY A 447 -4.22 -49.54 -7.30
N HIS A 448 -4.17 -48.25 -7.66
CA HIS A 448 -5.12 -47.60 -8.56
C HIS A 448 -4.86 -47.97 -10.04
N PHE A 449 -4.78 -49.27 -10.31
CA PHE A 449 -4.61 -49.85 -11.64
C PHE A 449 -5.96 -49.92 -12.35
N ASN A 450 -5.91 -50.08 -13.68
CA ASN A 450 -7.04 -50.58 -14.45
C ASN A 450 -6.70 -51.92 -15.09
N TYR A 451 -7.66 -52.49 -15.80
CA TYR A 451 -7.50 -53.77 -16.48
C TYR A 451 -6.35 -53.79 -17.51
N ASP A 452 -6.07 -52.68 -18.19
CA ASP A 452 -5.00 -52.62 -19.18
C ASP A 452 -3.61 -52.63 -18.52
N SER A 453 -3.48 -52.07 -17.31
CA SER A 453 -2.24 -52.08 -16.52
C SER A 453 -1.75 -53.48 -16.17
N LEU A 454 -2.64 -54.47 -16.19
CA LEU A 454 -2.32 -55.88 -15.89
C LEU A 454 -1.27 -56.46 -16.86
N ALA A 455 -1.14 -55.90 -18.07
CA ALA A 455 -0.14 -56.32 -19.05
C ALA A 455 1.30 -56.15 -18.57
N PHE A 456 1.55 -55.27 -17.60
CA PHE A 456 2.89 -55.05 -17.03
C PHE A 456 3.25 -56.07 -15.95
N ILE A 457 2.29 -56.82 -15.40
CA ILE A 457 2.56 -57.81 -14.35
C ILE A 457 3.12 -59.08 -15.03
N PRO A 458 4.37 -59.49 -14.74
CA PRO A 458 5.05 -60.59 -15.43
C PRO A 458 4.61 -61.96 -14.88
N ARG A 459 3.30 -62.25 -14.98
CA ARG A 459 2.63 -63.43 -14.43
C ARG A 459 1.56 -63.93 -15.37
N ARG A 460 1.52 -65.25 -15.57
CA ARG A 460 0.49 -65.90 -16.38
C ARG A 460 -0.83 -66.08 -15.62
N GLN A 461 -0.77 -66.30 -14.30
CA GLN A 461 -1.94 -66.65 -13.49
C GLN A 461 -2.38 -65.49 -12.58
N LEU A 462 -3.12 -64.54 -13.14
CA LEU A 462 -3.70 -63.44 -12.37
C LEU A 462 -5.05 -63.82 -11.78
N LYS A 463 -5.26 -63.49 -10.50
CA LYS A 463 -6.56 -63.59 -9.80
C LYS A 463 -7.00 -62.19 -9.42
N LEU A 464 -7.90 -61.64 -10.24
CA LEU A 464 -8.37 -60.27 -10.11
C LEU A 464 -9.46 -60.17 -9.05
N PHE A 465 -9.42 -59.11 -8.27
CA PHE A 465 -10.53 -58.71 -7.43
C PHE A 465 -10.64 -57.20 -7.33
N ALA A 466 -11.85 -56.72 -7.07
CA ALA A 466 -12.15 -55.31 -6.86
C ALA A 466 -13.27 -55.16 -5.83
N PHE A 467 -13.39 -53.97 -5.26
CA PHE A 467 -14.54 -53.60 -4.43
C PHE A 467 -15.25 -52.45 -5.12
N VAL A 468 -16.57 -52.55 -5.22
CA VAL A 468 -17.43 -51.54 -5.81
C VAL A 468 -18.37 -50.97 -4.75
N ARG A 469 -18.99 -49.84 -5.07
CA ARG A 469 -19.89 -49.11 -4.18
C ARG A 469 -21.01 -48.52 -5.00
N GLU A 470 -22.15 -48.22 -4.37
CA GLU A 470 -23.21 -47.44 -4.97
C GLU A 470 -22.60 -46.15 -5.59
N PRO A 471 -22.78 -45.92 -6.91
CA PRO A 471 -22.00 -44.92 -7.64
C PRO A 471 -22.14 -43.49 -7.12
N MET A 472 -23.35 -43.07 -6.74
CA MET A 472 -23.59 -41.73 -6.21
C MET A 472 -22.93 -41.56 -4.84
N GLN A 473 -23.02 -42.57 -3.97
CA GLN A 473 -22.35 -42.59 -2.67
C GLN A 473 -20.82 -42.60 -2.81
N ARG A 474 -20.27 -43.22 -3.86
CA ARG A 474 -18.84 -43.15 -4.18
C ARG A 474 -18.43 -41.70 -4.49
N LEU A 475 -19.13 -41.03 -5.40
CA LEU A 475 -18.86 -39.63 -5.74
C LEU A 475 -19.04 -38.70 -4.53
N LEU A 476 -20.09 -38.89 -3.72
CA LEU A 476 -20.27 -38.14 -2.48
C LEU A 476 -19.06 -38.29 -1.54
N SER A 477 -18.56 -39.53 -1.40
CA SER A 477 -17.40 -39.83 -0.58
C SER A 477 -16.09 -39.29 -1.15
N LEU A 478 -15.95 -39.21 -2.48
CA LEU A 478 -14.80 -38.63 -3.16
C LEU A 478 -14.75 -37.12 -2.93
N TYR A 479 -15.88 -36.43 -3.16
CA TYR A 479 -16.00 -34.99 -2.92
C TYR A 479 -15.72 -34.64 -1.46
N HIS A 480 -16.33 -35.37 -0.52
CA HIS A 480 -16.07 -35.17 0.91
C HIS A 480 -14.58 -35.36 1.23
N PHE A 481 -13.96 -36.42 0.75
CA PHE A 481 -12.53 -36.68 0.97
C PHE A 481 -11.64 -35.56 0.43
N TRP A 482 -11.83 -35.13 -0.81
CA TRP A 482 -11.04 -34.06 -1.41
C TRP A 482 -11.24 -32.71 -0.71
N ARG A 483 -12.48 -32.36 -0.37
CA ARG A 483 -12.80 -31.14 0.37
C ARG A 483 -12.17 -31.10 1.76
N SER A 484 -11.98 -32.25 2.39
CA SER A 484 -11.38 -32.34 3.72
C SER A 484 -9.85 -32.19 3.73
N HIS A 485 -9.16 -32.14 2.59
CA HIS A 485 -7.70 -31.93 2.63
C HIS A 485 -7.35 -30.52 3.06
N ASP A 486 -6.22 -30.34 3.74
CA ASP A 486 -5.63 -29.04 4.01
C ASP A 486 -4.80 -28.58 2.79
N SER A 487 -4.74 -27.28 2.51
CA SER A 487 -3.93 -26.72 1.43
C SER A 487 -2.42 -26.96 1.60
N SER A 488 -1.96 -27.22 2.82
CA SER A 488 -0.58 -27.60 3.15
C SER A 488 -0.26 -29.08 2.88
N ALA A 489 -1.23 -29.89 2.46
CA ALA A 489 -1.01 -31.30 2.22
C ALA A 489 0.04 -31.52 1.10
N PRO A 490 1.04 -32.42 1.27
CA PRO A 490 2.12 -32.63 0.29
C PRO A 490 1.70 -33.05 -1.13
N ARG A 491 0.42 -33.42 -1.33
CA ARG A 491 -0.17 -33.80 -2.62
C ARG A 491 -1.45 -33.03 -2.93
N PHE A 492 -1.58 -31.83 -2.37
CA PHE A 492 -2.70 -30.94 -2.65
C PHE A 492 -2.73 -30.64 -4.16
N ASN A 493 -3.90 -30.82 -4.78
CA ASN A 493 -4.07 -30.67 -6.22
C ASN A 493 -5.32 -29.85 -6.55
N GLU A 494 -5.48 -29.51 -7.83
CA GLU A 494 -6.57 -28.64 -8.28
C GLU A 494 -7.97 -29.22 -7.99
N SER A 495 -8.15 -30.55 -8.05
CA SER A 495 -9.44 -31.16 -7.68
C SER A 495 -9.76 -30.99 -6.19
N MET A 496 -8.75 -31.04 -5.31
CA MET A 496 -8.92 -30.76 -3.88
C MET A 496 -9.27 -29.31 -3.63
N LYS A 497 -8.58 -28.38 -4.31
CA LYS A 497 -8.86 -26.95 -4.26
C LYS A 497 -10.29 -26.63 -4.71
N LEU A 498 -10.68 -27.10 -5.89
CA LEU A 498 -12.02 -26.91 -6.42
C LEU A 498 -13.10 -27.51 -5.49
N ALA A 499 -12.83 -28.65 -4.84
CA ALA A 499 -13.78 -29.25 -3.90
C ALA A 499 -13.97 -28.41 -2.61
N GLN A 500 -12.97 -27.61 -2.23
CA GLN A 500 -13.09 -26.66 -1.11
C GLN A 500 -13.85 -25.39 -1.50
N GLU A 501 -13.59 -24.87 -2.69
CA GLU A 501 -14.13 -23.60 -3.18
C GLU A 501 -15.58 -23.74 -3.68
N LEU A 502 -15.93 -24.89 -4.26
CA LEU A 502 -17.22 -25.11 -4.90
C LEU A 502 -18.14 -25.99 -4.06
N GLY A 503 -19.43 -25.66 -4.05
CA GLY A 503 -20.48 -26.58 -3.61
C GLY A 503 -20.54 -27.83 -4.50
N ILE A 504 -21.04 -28.95 -3.96
CA ILE A 504 -21.04 -30.26 -4.66
C ILE A 504 -21.67 -30.21 -6.06
N GLU A 505 -22.71 -29.40 -6.26
CA GLU A 505 -23.40 -29.22 -7.53
C GLU A 505 -22.49 -28.55 -8.57
N THR A 506 -21.94 -27.38 -8.23
CA THR A 506 -21.01 -26.64 -9.10
C THR A 506 -19.72 -27.41 -9.33
N TYR A 507 -19.25 -28.14 -8.33
CA TYR A 507 -18.06 -28.98 -8.41
C TYR A 507 -18.19 -30.03 -9.50
N TYR A 508 -19.25 -30.85 -9.47
CA TYR A 508 -19.45 -31.89 -10.48
C TYR A 508 -19.91 -31.36 -11.84
N ALA A 509 -20.46 -30.15 -11.90
CA ALA A 509 -20.77 -29.46 -13.16
C ALA A 509 -19.53 -28.86 -13.83
N ALA A 510 -18.44 -28.62 -13.10
CA ALA A 510 -17.22 -28.03 -13.64
C ALA A 510 -16.60 -28.95 -14.71
N SER A 511 -16.20 -28.38 -15.85
CA SER A 511 -15.84 -29.17 -17.03
C SER A 511 -14.62 -30.07 -16.83
N ASP A 512 -13.66 -29.64 -16.02
CA ASP A 512 -12.44 -30.41 -15.72
C ASP A 512 -12.74 -31.57 -14.76
N VAL A 513 -13.66 -31.35 -13.82
CA VAL A 513 -14.13 -32.36 -12.88
C VAL A 513 -15.00 -33.38 -13.60
N ALA A 514 -15.99 -32.95 -14.38
CA ALA A 514 -16.90 -33.84 -15.11
C ALA A 514 -16.18 -34.75 -16.12
N ARG A 515 -15.01 -34.32 -16.60
CA ARG A 515 -14.19 -35.04 -17.59
C ARG A 515 -13.07 -35.89 -16.99
N SER A 516 -12.84 -35.78 -15.68
CA SER A 516 -11.79 -36.50 -14.98
C SER A 516 -12.05 -38.01 -14.93
N ARG A 517 -10.96 -38.78 -14.92
CA ARG A 517 -10.98 -40.25 -14.79
C ARG A 517 -11.42 -40.72 -13.41
N SER A 518 -11.24 -39.88 -12.39
CA SER A 518 -11.68 -40.18 -11.01
C SER A 518 -13.18 -39.96 -10.81
N THR A 519 -13.88 -39.33 -11.74
CA THR A 519 -15.30 -38.95 -11.60
C THR A 519 -16.19 -39.67 -12.61
N TRP A 520 -15.89 -39.59 -13.91
CA TRP A 520 -16.75 -40.16 -14.95
C TRP A 520 -16.56 -41.68 -15.05
N ASN A 521 -17.54 -42.44 -14.60
CA ASN A 521 -17.61 -43.91 -14.68
C ASN A 521 -16.30 -44.59 -14.24
N HIS A 522 -15.79 -44.18 -13.07
CA HIS A 522 -14.47 -44.60 -12.58
C HIS A 522 -14.41 -46.09 -12.25
N MET A 523 -15.49 -46.68 -11.71
CA MET A 523 -15.49 -48.12 -11.43
C MET A 523 -15.41 -48.92 -12.72
N THR A 524 -16.13 -48.45 -13.75
CA THR A 524 -16.12 -49.02 -15.10
C THR A 524 -14.75 -48.86 -15.75
N TRP A 525 -14.12 -47.70 -15.61
CA TRP A 525 -12.76 -47.48 -16.07
C TRP A 525 -11.77 -48.50 -15.46
N CYS A 526 -11.82 -48.69 -14.15
CA CYS A 526 -10.95 -49.60 -13.43
C CYS A 526 -11.13 -51.06 -13.91
N VAL A 527 -12.38 -51.51 -14.08
CA VAL A 527 -12.72 -52.88 -14.48
C VAL A 527 -12.51 -53.15 -15.98
N MET A 528 -12.77 -52.17 -16.84
CA MET A 528 -12.74 -52.35 -18.30
C MET A 528 -11.42 -51.95 -18.96
N GLY A 529 -10.60 -51.11 -18.31
CA GLY A 529 -9.35 -50.59 -18.87
C GLY A 529 -9.54 -49.29 -19.66
N ASP A 530 -8.44 -48.55 -19.85
CA ASP A 530 -8.38 -47.28 -20.58
C ASP A 530 -8.90 -47.40 -22.01
N ARG A 531 -8.53 -48.46 -22.73
CA ARG A 531 -8.87 -48.63 -24.15
C ARG A 531 -10.37 -48.74 -24.35
N GLN A 532 -11.01 -49.66 -23.61
CA GLN A 532 -12.44 -49.92 -23.75
C GLN A 532 -13.27 -48.74 -23.23
N TRP A 533 -12.91 -48.20 -22.07
CA TRP A 533 -13.59 -47.05 -21.48
C TRP A 533 -13.47 -45.81 -22.37
N GLY A 534 -12.30 -45.55 -22.95
CA GLY A 534 -12.09 -44.42 -23.87
C GLY A 534 -12.87 -44.55 -25.18
N GLN A 535 -13.07 -45.77 -25.68
CA GLN A 535 -13.97 -46.03 -26.82
C GLN A 535 -15.42 -45.72 -26.47
N TRP A 536 -15.91 -46.20 -25.31
CA TRP A 536 -17.28 -45.94 -24.86
C TRP A 536 -17.53 -44.47 -24.56
N ARG A 537 -16.55 -43.77 -23.99
CA ARG A 537 -16.62 -42.32 -23.78
C ARG A 537 -16.81 -41.56 -25.09
N ARG A 538 -16.06 -41.93 -26.14
CA ARG A 538 -16.21 -41.35 -27.48
C ARG A 538 -17.57 -41.68 -28.10
N LEU A 539 -18.01 -42.93 -27.98
CA LEU A 539 -19.33 -43.38 -28.45
C LEU A 539 -20.47 -42.57 -27.82
N LEU A 540 -20.35 -42.23 -26.53
CA LEU A 540 -21.38 -41.51 -25.78
C LEU A 540 -21.31 -39.98 -25.91
N ALA A 541 -20.20 -39.40 -26.40
CA ALA A 541 -19.98 -37.95 -26.41
C ALA A 541 -21.07 -37.18 -27.18
N GLY A 542 -21.60 -37.75 -28.27
CA GLY A 542 -22.63 -37.15 -29.12
C GLY A 542 -24.03 -37.78 -29.05
N VAL A 543 -24.24 -38.77 -28.17
CA VAL A 543 -25.52 -39.49 -28.08
C VAL A 543 -26.35 -38.95 -26.92
N ARG A 544 -27.62 -38.63 -27.19
CA ARG A 544 -28.58 -38.02 -26.24
C ARG A 544 -29.94 -38.75 -26.26
N GLY A 545 -30.78 -38.48 -25.26
CA GLY A 545 -32.16 -38.98 -25.17
C GLY A 545 -32.27 -40.51 -25.17
N GLU A 546 -33.35 -41.04 -25.72
CA GLU A 546 -33.61 -42.49 -25.77
C GLU A 546 -32.49 -43.29 -26.44
N ARG A 547 -31.83 -42.71 -27.44
CA ARG A 547 -30.70 -43.36 -28.11
C ARG A 547 -29.54 -43.59 -27.14
N ARG A 548 -29.30 -42.67 -26.21
CA ARG A 548 -28.25 -42.80 -25.18
C ARG A 548 -28.56 -43.96 -24.26
N VAL A 549 -29.80 -44.06 -23.79
CA VAL A 549 -30.27 -45.15 -22.91
C VAL A 549 -30.06 -46.51 -23.59
N ARG A 550 -30.45 -46.65 -24.87
CA ARG A 550 -30.25 -47.90 -25.63
C ARG A 550 -28.77 -48.26 -25.78
N VAL A 551 -27.91 -47.28 -26.07
CA VAL A 551 -26.45 -47.53 -26.20
C VAL A 551 -25.88 -47.96 -24.86
N ILE A 552 -26.20 -47.27 -23.77
CA ILE A 552 -25.73 -47.62 -22.41
C ILE A 552 -26.15 -49.04 -22.03
N GLU A 553 -27.41 -49.39 -22.25
CA GLU A 553 -27.91 -50.73 -21.93
C GLU A 553 -27.23 -51.82 -22.77
N SER A 554 -26.85 -51.53 -24.02
CA SER A 554 -26.07 -52.47 -24.85
C SER A 554 -24.68 -52.80 -24.26
N LEU A 555 -24.12 -51.92 -23.40
CA LEU A 555 -22.82 -52.11 -22.76
C LEU A 555 -22.88 -53.01 -21.51
N ARG A 556 -24.09 -53.37 -21.03
CA ARG A 556 -24.27 -54.25 -19.87
C ARG A 556 -23.65 -55.63 -20.06
N ALA A 557 -23.83 -56.24 -21.22
CA ALA A 557 -23.29 -57.58 -21.47
C ALA A 557 -21.76 -57.62 -21.40
N PRO A 558 -21.00 -56.74 -22.08
CA PRO A 558 -19.55 -56.64 -21.92
C PRO A 558 -19.09 -56.40 -20.48
N ILE A 559 -19.75 -55.51 -19.73
CA ILE A 559 -19.42 -55.25 -18.31
C ILE A 559 -19.60 -56.52 -17.47
N ARG A 560 -20.74 -57.20 -17.64
CA ARG A 560 -21.04 -58.45 -16.93
C ARG A 560 -20.04 -59.56 -17.25
N GLU A 561 -19.64 -59.68 -18.52
CA GLU A 561 -18.63 -60.65 -18.95
C GLU A 561 -17.28 -60.38 -18.29
N ARG A 562 -16.84 -59.11 -18.30
CA ARG A 562 -15.60 -58.72 -17.62
C ARG A 562 -15.63 -59.01 -16.12
N LEU A 563 -16.73 -58.68 -15.43
CA LEU A 563 -16.87 -58.97 -13.99
C LEU A 563 -16.83 -60.47 -13.67
N ARG A 564 -17.21 -61.35 -14.61
CA ARG A 564 -17.14 -62.81 -14.42
C ARG A 564 -15.70 -63.36 -14.47
N GLU A 565 -14.77 -62.62 -15.08
CA GLU A 565 -13.35 -62.97 -15.08
C GLU A 565 -12.71 -62.75 -13.69
N PHE A 566 -13.30 -61.90 -12.86
CA PHE A 566 -12.79 -61.59 -11.53
C PHE A 566 -13.01 -62.78 -10.60
N ALA A 567 -11.97 -63.13 -9.85
CA ALA A 567 -12.06 -64.13 -8.79
C ALA A 567 -13.09 -63.69 -7.72
N PHE A 568 -13.16 -62.38 -7.45
CA PHE A 568 -14.10 -61.81 -6.50
C PHE A 568 -14.40 -60.33 -6.79
N VAL A 569 -15.65 -59.92 -6.60
CA VAL A 569 -16.05 -58.51 -6.59
C VAL A 569 -16.82 -58.28 -5.29
N GLY A 570 -16.26 -57.44 -4.42
CA GLY A 570 -16.84 -57.10 -3.12
C GLY A 570 -17.72 -55.86 -3.20
N LEU A 571 -18.60 -55.70 -2.20
CA LEU A 571 -19.45 -54.52 -2.04
C LEU A 571 -19.01 -53.73 -0.80
N GLN A 572 -18.82 -52.42 -0.94
CA GLN A 572 -18.47 -51.53 0.16
C GLN A 572 -19.58 -51.47 1.21
N GLU A 573 -20.84 -51.59 0.80
CA GLU A 573 -22.02 -51.61 1.68
C GLU A 573 -22.01 -52.82 2.62
N ASN A 574 -21.31 -53.89 2.24
CA ASN A 574 -21.04 -55.04 3.08
C ASN A 574 -19.53 -55.31 3.14
N PHE A 575 -18.75 -54.28 3.49
CA PHE A 575 -17.29 -54.33 3.46
C PHE A 575 -16.74 -55.50 4.30
N THR A 576 -17.10 -55.59 5.58
CA THR A 576 -16.65 -56.66 6.49
C THR A 576 -16.98 -58.06 5.94
N GLY A 577 -18.22 -58.26 5.45
CA GLY A 577 -18.63 -59.52 4.86
C GLY A 577 -17.88 -59.85 3.57
N SER A 578 -17.61 -58.84 2.74
CA SER A 578 -16.84 -58.95 1.51
C SER A 578 -15.37 -59.29 1.79
N CYS A 579 -14.73 -58.67 2.78
CA CYS A 579 -13.37 -58.99 3.20
C CYS A 579 -13.26 -60.45 3.68
N ARG A 580 -14.17 -60.88 4.56
CA ARG A 580 -14.19 -62.28 5.04
C ARG A 580 -14.31 -63.29 3.90
N GLU A 581 -15.15 -63.00 2.91
CA GLU A 581 -15.31 -63.86 1.74
C GLU A 581 -14.09 -63.83 0.82
N LEU A 582 -13.48 -62.66 0.60
CA LEU A 582 -12.23 -62.54 -0.17
C LEU A 582 -11.08 -63.35 0.46
N PHE A 583 -10.80 -63.16 1.75
CA PHE A 583 -9.72 -63.88 2.43
C PHE A 583 -9.97 -65.39 2.45
N ARG A 584 -11.24 -65.82 2.56
CA ARG A 584 -11.63 -67.22 2.39
C ARG A 584 -11.32 -67.73 0.98
N ILE A 585 -11.61 -66.96 -0.07
CA ILE A 585 -11.28 -67.29 -1.46
C ILE A 585 -9.75 -67.38 -1.66
N MET A 586 -9.00 -66.52 -0.98
CA MET A 586 -7.53 -66.55 -0.97
C MET A 586 -6.95 -67.70 -0.12
N GLY A 587 -7.79 -68.43 0.63
CA GLY A 587 -7.35 -69.50 1.54
C GLY A 587 -6.57 -68.98 2.75
N ARG A 588 -6.86 -67.76 3.22
CA ARG A 588 -6.15 -67.10 4.33
C ARG A 588 -7.12 -66.65 5.44
N PRO A 589 -6.66 -66.56 6.69
CA PRO A 589 -7.44 -65.94 7.76
C PRO A 589 -7.65 -64.46 7.42
N CYS A 590 -8.88 -63.97 7.64
CA CYS A 590 -9.20 -62.56 7.49
C CYS A 590 -8.65 -61.80 8.69
N PRO A 591 -7.80 -60.78 8.51
CA PRO A 591 -7.40 -59.88 9.59
C PRO A 591 -8.61 -59.12 10.17
N ASP A 592 -8.43 -58.52 11.35
CA ASP A 592 -9.39 -57.60 11.92
C ASP A 592 -9.55 -56.36 11.03
N GLU A 593 -10.78 -55.84 10.99
CA GLU A 593 -11.10 -54.67 10.20
C GLU A 593 -10.42 -53.43 10.79
N ARG A 594 -9.67 -52.72 9.95
CA ARG A 594 -9.03 -51.46 10.29
C ARG A 594 -9.80 -50.31 9.64
N ALA A 595 -10.48 -49.50 10.45
CA ALA A 595 -11.24 -48.35 9.97
C ALA A 595 -10.37 -47.10 9.73
N ASP A 596 -9.04 -47.21 9.93
CA ASP A 596 -8.03 -46.16 10.12
C ASP A 596 -8.02 -45.00 9.08
N HIS A 597 -8.73 -45.15 7.97
CA HIS A 597 -8.68 -44.25 6.80
C HIS A 597 -10.02 -43.58 6.46
N SER A 598 -10.99 -43.56 7.38
CA SER A 598 -12.17 -42.68 7.23
C SER A 598 -11.78 -41.21 7.41
N VAL A 599 -12.51 -40.27 6.81
CA VAL A 599 -12.25 -38.83 7.01
C VAL A 599 -12.34 -38.48 8.50
N GLU A 600 -13.27 -39.10 9.21
CA GLU A 600 -13.47 -38.90 10.65
C GLU A 600 -12.23 -39.30 11.45
N GLN A 601 -11.63 -40.46 11.15
CA GLN A 601 -10.43 -40.93 11.86
C GLN A 601 -9.16 -40.23 11.39
N LEU A 602 -9.04 -39.94 10.10
CA LEU A 602 -7.92 -39.19 9.55
C LEU A 602 -7.90 -37.75 10.06
N SER A 603 -9.07 -37.11 10.24
CA SER A 603 -9.13 -35.76 10.82
C SER A 603 -8.70 -35.70 12.30
N ALA A 604 -8.67 -36.85 12.99
CA ALA A 604 -8.19 -36.95 14.37
C ALA A 604 -6.69 -37.26 14.46
N THR A 605 -6.07 -37.78 13.39
CA THR A 605 -4.71 -38.35 13.41
C THR A 605 -3.74 -37.65 12.45
N SER A 606 -4.24 -36.95 11.44
CA SER A 606 -3.46 -36.25 10.41
C SER A 606 -3.71 -34.75 10.47
N SER A 607 -2.64 -33.96 10.56
CA SER A 607 -2.70 -32.50 10.45
C SER A 607 -3.14 -32.01 9.06
N TYR A 608 -3.11 -32.88 8.05
CA TYR A 608 -3.44 -32.53 6.66
C TYR A 608 -4.90 -32.78 6.30
N ILE A 609 -5.74 -33.28 7.22
CA ILE A 609 -7.16 -33.55 6.99
C ILE A 609 -8.00 -32.76 7.99
N ARG A 610 -8.83 -31.85 7.49
CA ARG A 610 -9.75 -31.04 8.27
C ARG A 610 -11.07 -31.79 8.50
N LYS A 611 -11.62 -31.65 9.70
CA LYS A 611 -12.98 -32.12 9.99
C LYS A 611 -13.98 -31.26 9.24
N SER A 612 -14.77 -31.86 8.36
CA SER A 612 -15.84 -31.18 7.62
C SER A 612 -17.15 -31.95 7.71
N ALA A 613 -18.27 -31.23 7.79
CA ALA A 613 -19.60 -31.83 7.75
C ALA A 613 -19.76 -32.69 6.49
N ARG A 614 -20.40 -33.86 6.64
CA ARG A 614 -20.66 -34.75 5.52
C ARG A 614 -21.66 -34.06 4.58
N PRO A 615 -21.35 -33.94 3.28
CA PRO A 615 -22.26 -33.30 2.34
C PRO A 615 -23.56 -34.10 2.19
N VAL A 616 -24.66 -33.38 1.99
CA VAL A 616 -25.98 -33.95 1.72
C VAL A 616 -26.23 -33.93 0.21
N LEU A 617 -26.78 -35.00 -0.34
CA LEU A 617 -27.18 -35.05 -1.75
C LEU A 617 -28.50 -34.29 -1.94
N THR A 618 -28.43 -33.14 -2.59
CA THR A 618 -29.60 -32.38 -3.06
C THR A 618 -30.15 -33.01 -4.34
N PRO A 619 -31.43 -32.77 -4.70
CA PRO A 619 -31.98 -33.19 -5.99
C PRO A 619 -31.13 -32.72 -7.18
N ARG A 620 -30.63 -31.47 -7.11
CA ARG A 620 -29.79 -30.89 -8.14
C ARG A 620 -28.41 -31.56 -8.24
N ALA A 621 -27.80 -31.93 -7.11
CA ALA A 621 -26.55 -32.69 -7.12
C ALA A 621 -26.75 -34.07 -7.77
N ILE A 622 -27.87 -34.73 -7.49
CA ILE A 622 -28.22 -36.02 -8.09
C ILE A 622 -28.33 -35.89 -9.61
N GLU A 623 -29.01 -34.86 -10.11
CA GLU A 623 -29.13 -34.59 -11.55
C GLU A 623 -27.76 -34.42 -12.22
N VAL A 624 -26.88 -33.58 -11.65
CA VAL A 624 -25.54 -33.31 -12.22
C VAL A 624 -24.66 -34.57 -12.18
N MET A 625 -24.77 -35.37 -11.12
CA MET A 625 -23.97 -36.57 -10.96
C MET A 625 -24.47 -37.75 -11.80
N ALA A 626 -25.73 -37.75 -12.26
CA ALA A 626 -26.35 -38.87 -12.98
C ALA A 626 -25.56 -39.27 -14.22
N ASP A 627 -25.18 -38.29 -15.04
CA ASP A 627 -24.42 -38.48 -16.28
C ASP A 627 -22.98 -38.99 -16.03
N LEU A 628 -22.46 -38.80 -14.81
CA LEU A 628 -21.12 -39.24 -14.44
C LEU A 628 -21.07 -40.72 -14.05
N VAL A 629 -22.21 -41.35 -13.77
CA VAL A 629 -22.27 -42.69 -13.18
C VAL A 629 -23.08 -43.72 -13.96
N GLU A 630 -23.54 -43.39 -15.17
CA GLU A 630 -24.43 -44.25 -15.96
C GLU A 630 -23.90 -45.68 -16.18
N LEU A 631 -22.61 -45.84 -16.48
CA LEU A 631 -21.97 -47.15 -16.66
C LEU A 631 -21.62 -47.79 -15.31
N ASP A 632 -21.20 -46.97 -14.34
CA ASP A 632 -20.94 -47.42 -12.98
C ASP A 632 -22.20 -48.00 -12.31
N ALA A 633 -23.38 -47.48 -12.63
CA ALA A 633 -24.67 -48.03 -12.19
C ALA A 633 -24.91 -49.45 -12.73
N ILE A 634 -24.65 -49.67 -14.03
CA ILE A 634 -24.73 -51.00 -14.64
C ILE A 634 -23.74 -51.95 -13.97
N LEU A 635 -22.48 -51.52 -13.83
CA LEU A 635 -21.42 -52.30 -13.21
C LEU A 635 -21.76 -52.68 -11.77
N TYR A 636 -22.28 -51.74 -10.99
CA TYR A 636 -22.66 -51.96 -9.60
C TYR A 636 -23.82 -52.97 -9.48
N GLU A 637 -24.86 -52.86 -10.32
CA GLU A 637 -25.98 -53.82 -10.29
C GLU A 637 -25.57 -55.23 -10.72
N GLU A 638 -24.71 -55.35 -11.74
CA GLU A 638 -24.15 -56.65 -12.14
C GLU A 638 -23.25 -57.23 -11.04
N ALA A 639 -22.42 -56.40 -10.40
CA ALA A 639 -21.58 -56.81 -9.28
C ALA A 639 -22.41 -57.27 -8.07
N LYS A 640 -23.47 -56.55 -7.71
CA LYS A 640 -24.43 -56.95 -6.67
C LYS A 640 -25.06 -58.29 -6.97
N THR A 641 -25.50 -58.49 -8.21
CA THR A 641 -26.11 -59.75 -8.66
C THR A 641 -25.12 -60.90 -8.52
N LEU A 642 -23.88 -60.73 -8.99
CA LEU A 642 -22.81 -61.74 -8.86
C LEU A 642 -22.47 -62.04 -7.39
N TYR A 643 -22.42 -61.00 -6.55
CA TYR A 643 -22.16 -61.14 -5.12
C TYR A 643 -23.26 -61.93 -4.41
N ALA A 644 -24.53 -61.60 -4.67
CA ALA A 644 -25.70 -62.29 -4.10
C ALA A 644 -25.74 -63.76 -4.54
N LEU A 645 -25.53 -64.05 -5.83
CA LEU A 645 -25.45 -65.41 -6.36
C LEU A 645 -24.36 -66.24 -5.66
N ARG A 646 -23.20 -65.63 -5.41
CA ARG A 646 -22.08 -66.29 -4.72
C ARG A 646 -22.42 -66.61 -3.26
N LEU A 647 -23.02 -65.67 -2.52
CA LEU A 647 -23.49 -65.92 -1.15
C LEU A 647 -24.59 -66.99 -1.09
N ALA A 648 -25.52 -67.00 -2.05
CA ALA A 648 -26.56 -68.01 -2.14
C ALA A 648 -25.97 -69.42 -2.39
N ARG A 649 -25.04 -69.54 -3.35
CA ARG A 649 -24.31 -70.80 -3.60
C ARG A 649 -23.60 -71.30 -2.34
N ARG A 650 -22.95 -70.41 -1.59
CA ARG A 650 -22.30 -70.75 -0.31
C ARG A 650 -23.30 -71.28 0.72
N ARG A 651 -24.43 -70.61 0.92
CA ARG A 651 -25.48 -71.05 1.85
C ARG A 651 -26.00 -72.45 1.47
N ASN A 652 -26.14 -72.73 0.18
CA ASN A 652 -26.57 -74.04 -0.31
C ASN A 652 -25.51 -75.13 -0.07
N VAL A 653 -24.23 -74.84 -0.33
CA VAL A 653 -23.13 -75.79 -0.04
C VAL A 653 -23.02 -76.07 1.45
N ALA A 654 -23.08 -75.03 2.30
CA ALA A 654 -23.04 -75.20 3.76
C ALA A 654 -24.24 -76.01 4.28
N ARG A 655 -25.45 -75.76 3.75
CA ARG A 655 -26.64 -76.56 4.08
C ARG A 655 -26.51 -78.02 3.62
N ALA A 656 -25.94 -78.27 2.44
CA ALA A 656 -25.70 -79.62 1.93
C ALA A 656 -24.67 -80.38 2.78
N GLN A 657 -23.59 -79.69 3.20
CA GLN A 657 -22.57 -80.27 4.08
C GLN A 657 -23.15 -80.59 5.46
N ALA A 658 -23.88 -79.66 6.08
CA ALA A 658 -24.54 -79.91 7.37
C ALA A 658 -25.56 -81.07 7.31
N ARG A 659 -26.27 -81.23 6.18
CA ARG A 659 -27.16 -82.39 5.94
C ARG A 659 -26.40 -83.70 5.80
N ARG A 660 -25.22 -83.71 5.18
CA ARG A 660 -24.33 -84.90 5.11
C ARG A 660 -23.76 -85.26 6.47
N ASP A 661 -23.29 -84.28 7.24
CA ASP A 661 -22.69 -84.51 8.55
C ASP A 661 -23.72 -85.03 9.57
N SER A 662 -24.96 -84.54 9.50
CA SER A 662 -26.09 -85.03 10.32
C SER A 662 -26.63 -86.41 9.93
N THR A 663 -26.52 -86.80 8.65
CA THR A 663 -26.84 -88.17 8.20
C THR A 663 -25.73 -89.17 8.53
N HIS A 664 -24.46 -88.75 8.54
CA HIS A 664 -23.35 -89.56 9.05
C HIS A 664 -23.39 -89.75 10.57
N ALA A 665 -23.83 -88.74 11.34
CA ALA A 665 -24.02 -88.88 12.78
C ALA A 665 -25.13 -89.89 13.17
N ARG A 666 -26.14 -90.09 12.30
CA ARG A 666 -27.23 -91.06 12.52
C ARG A 666 -26.92 -92.49 12.07
N SER A 667 -25.81 -92.73 11.36
CA SER A 667 -25.45 -94.05 10.80
C SER A 667 -24.29 -94.76 11.53
N ARG A 668 -23.80 -94.23 12.65
CA ARG A 668 -22.87 -94.97 13.53
C ARG A 668 -23.63 -96.05 14.33
N PRO A 669 -23.31 -97.35 14.19
CA PRO A 669 -23.93 -98.38 15.03
C PRO A 669 -23.43 -98.23 16.48
N ARG A 670 -24.36 -98.30 17.44
CA ARG A 670 -24.07 -98.38 18.88
C ARG A 670 -23.26 -99.66 19.13
N ALA A 671 -21.94 -99.54 19.29
CA ALA A 671 -21.14 -100.61 19.86
C ALA A 671 -21.45 -100.71 21.36
N ALA A 672 -21.99 -101.87 21.77
CA ALA A 672 -22.26 -102.22 23.14
C ALA A 672 -20.94 -102.29 23.94
N LYS A 673 -20.86 -101.55 25.06
CA LYS A 673 -19.87 -101.81 26.11
C LYS A 673 -20.52 -102.71 27.16
N SER A 674 -20.18 -104.00 27.12
CA SER A 674 -20.41 -104.91 28.23
C SER A 674 -19.38 -104.67 29.34
N ALA A 675 -19.84 -104.84 30.56
CA ALA A 675 -19.13 -104.71 31.83
C ALA A 675 -17.83 -105.52 31.94
N ARG A 676 -16.93 -105.07 32.83
CA ARG A 676 -16.37 -105.94 33.88
C ARG A 676 -15.80 -105.14 35.06
N ASN A 677 -16.12 -105.68 36.24
CA ASN A 677 -15.85 -105.25 37.61
C ASN A 677 -14.40 -105.47 38.06
N ALA A 678 -14.07 -104.84 39.20
CA ALA A 678 -13.06 -105.19 40.22
C ALA A 678 -11.59 -105.12 39.75
N SER A 679 -10.64 -104.51 40.46
CA SER A 679 -10.46 -104.24 41.89
C SER A 679 -9.59 -102.99 42.05
#